data_AF-A0A2H0V442-F1
#
_entry.id   AF-A0A2H0V442-F1
#
_cell.length_a   1.000
_cell.length_b   1.000
_cell.length_c   1.000
_cell.angle_alpha   90.00
_cell.angle_beta   90.00
_cell.angle_gamma   90.00
#
_symmetry.space_group_name_H-M   'P 1'
#
loop_
_entity.id
_entity.type
_entity.pdbx_description
1 polymer ?
#
loop_
_entity_poly.entity_id
_entity_poly.type
_entity_poly.pdbx_seq_one_letter_code
_entity_poly.pdbx_strand_id
1 'polypeptide(L)'
;MKKVILAAMIVMCWMPRVLFANSNDLPMNYYLLFPLQTNWWNIVGFGFGEYNSAFGAGHLAEDTIVSLTPTGTPVFAPCSGRVVISDNQCFGGYGSDSSANANYCGYLVLIECRLENNVYVTTLLGHLQSGSSEYDQNAYRGLVPLNWNIKAGEYVGRVADYWHGNSSSANWHHLHFGIRRGRFDSNNVSLFVLGYLSTGWTGDQHVDWVAPTEFILDHQGDVTWHADGTLVQVYGQSNIYQLIDGVLYQILNGDVFEGHNFAWNKVMLISQAEFNCYERDASGIDWAPWRRLVKANGQYYLHEKRCATCTEQGMFYQFSSLRAVQSWNYAEADFEALTAAQVLTMRQSLPDGGMLYLREGTLIRDGNNFYVMTAHGVLRHFERDEYFWRSGYAYDRVWEMSLNQVEDDIFQIGFEIDGEQVYKCLIHETDDYECELSEILVSYSGPADTENIGDCMAQVSQCANGLWITSQTQVLPTEEVGDNRDNDCDGETDEGLFVDGGDEPDVIDPEDTSTSIEPADSSVTNTEINESENDNSDVVDDIVYDSAGIGSSDASSSQTDTNTTNSDGEMVDDDPEMIICDFGCPEPYQAHVWYGEEHVQGGFDLTVEMPFDEICLRSAPWIDFNCALPDWRLFDPDLATINCNAEYWSGLGLIDFRGEGEIWFTAVNCL
;
A
#
# COMPACT_ATOMS: atom_id res chain seq x y z
N MET A 1 25.60 -65.66 33.14
CA MET A 1 24.29 -66.30 32.84
C MET A 1 23.46 -65.20 32.17
N LYS A 2 23.17 -65.30 30.86
CA LYS A 2 21.99 -65.93 30.23
C LYS A 2 20.67 -65.13 30.40
N LYS A 3 20.11 -64.73 29.24
CA LYS A 3 18.81 -64.09 28.94
C LYS A 3 18.70 -62.55 29.14
N VAL A 4 17.92 -61.74 28.38
CA VAL A 4 17.54 -61.63 26.93
C VAL A 4 16.15 -60.94 26.77
N ILE A 5 15.99 -60.13 25.70
CA ILE A 5 14.74 -59.54 25.12
C ILE A 5 14.13 -58.26 25.77
N LEU A 6 14.42 -57.13 25.11
CA LEU A 6 13.51 -56.21 24.39
C LEU A 6 12.07 -55.91 24.90
N ALA A 7 11.79 -54.63 25.13
CA ALA A 7 10.56 -53.89 24.75
C ALA A 7 10.88 -52.37 24.79
N ALA A 8 10.11 -51.52 24.11
CA ALA A 8 10.38 -50.08 23.97
C ALA A 8 9.20 -49.19 24.41
N MET A 9 9.47 -47.93 24.80
CA MET A 9 8.63 -46.75 24.48
C MET A 9 9.27 -45.41 24.96
N ILE A 10 9.25 -44.43 24.04
CA ILE A 10 9.03 -42.97 24.23
C ILE A 10 9.83 -42.22 25.31
N VAL A 11 10.77 -41.36 24.88
CA VAL A 11 11.31 -40.22 25.66
C VAL A 11 11.56 -38.99 24.76
N MET A 12 10.72 -37.96 24.96
CA MET A 12 10.97 -36.50 24.87
C MET A 12 11.45 -35.79 23.59
N CYS A 13 10.91 -34.56 23.47
CA CYS A 13 11.42 -33.33 22.82
C CYS A 13 11.94 -33.39 21.36
N TRP A 14 11.23 -32.80 20.40
CA TRP A 14 11.16 -31.35 20.15
C TRP A 14 12.53 -30.72 19.83
N MET A 15 12.87 -30.72 18.53
CA MET A 15 13.58 -29.62 17.90
C MET A 15 12.54 -28.73 17.20
N PRO A 16 12.62 -27.40 17.27
CA PRO A 16 11.94 -26.56 16.30
C PRO A 16 12.67 -26.68 14.96
N ARG A 17 11.98 -27.15 13.92
CA ARG A 17 12.34 -26.83 12.54
C ARG A 17 11.36 -25.79 12.05
N VAL A 18 11.89 -24.81 11.31
CA VAL A 18 11.11 -23.81 10.59
C VAL A 18 10.08 -24.53 9.71
N LEU A 19 8.81 -24.28 9.97
CA LEU A 19 7.78 -24.32 8.94
C LEU A 19 7.71 -22.91 8.35
N PHE A 20 7.71 -22.83 7.03
CA PHE A 20 7.38 -21.58 6.36
C PHE A 20 5.92 -21.25 6.63
N ALA A 21 5.63 -20.00 6.99
CA ALA A 21 4.26 -19.53 7.09
C ALA A 21 3.68 -19.46 5.66
N ASN A 22 2.76 -20.36 5.34
CA ASN A 22 1.88 -20.19 4.20
C ASN A 22 0.62 -19.43 4.66
N SER A 23 0.23 -18.45 3.86
CA SER A 23 -0.84 -17.48 4.14
C SER A 23 -2.17 -18.13 4.54
N ASN A 24 -2.69 -17.73 5.71
CA ASN A 24 -4.12 -17.38 5.92
C ASN A 24 -4.40 -16.79 7.32
N ASP A 25 -3.47 -16.92 8.28
CA ASP A 25 -3.51 -16.23 9.57
C ASP A 25 -3.26 -14.71 9.42
N LEU A 26 -4.31 -13.94 9.09
CA LEU A 26 -4.34 -12.47 9.22
C LEU A 26 -5.74 -11.98 9.66
N PRO A 27 -5.82 -10.94 10.51
CA PRO A 27 -7.04 -10.53 11.21
C PRO A 27 -8.15 -9.98 10.30
N MET A 28 -9.38 -9.90 10.83
CA MET A 28 -10.51 -9.29 10.14
C MET A 28 -10.56 -7.78 10.40
N ASN A 29 -10.05 -7.00 9.46
CA ASN A 29 -10.22 -5.55 9.44
C ASN A 29 -11.64 -5.16 8.98
N TYR A 30 -12.26 -4.19 9.67
CA TYR A 30 -13.69 -3.90 9.66
C TYR A 30 -14.10 -2.67 8.82
N TYR A 31 -13.47 -2.47 7.66
CA TYR A 31 -13.50 -1.16 6.99
C TYR A 31 -14.28 -1.13 5.69
N LEU A 32 -14.97 -0.01 5.48
CA LEU A 32 -15.65 0.35 4.25
C LEU A 32 -14.66 1.04 3.30
N LEU A 33 -14.60 0.54 2.08
CA LEU A 33 -13.65 0.97 1.04
C LEU A 33 -14.39 1.31 -0.25
N PHE A 34 -13.76 2.13 -1.09
CA PHE A 34 -14.24 2.32 -2.45
C PHE A 34 -13.93 1.06 -3.29
N PRO A 35 -14.88 0.57 -4.12
CA PRO A 35 -14.75 -0.70 -4.82
C PRO A 35 -13.82 -0.66 -6.05
N LEU A 36 -13.07 0.43 -6.26
CA LEU A 36 -12.08 0.57 -7.31
C LEU A 36 -10.80 1.13 -6.69
N GLN A 37 -9.66 0.52 -7.04
CA GLN A 37 -8.31 1.00 -6.71
C GLN A 37 -7.98 2.26 -7.53
N THR A 38 -8.64 3.37 -7.22
CA THR A 38 -8.41 4.69 -7.82
C THR A 38 -9.09 5.79 -6.98
N ASN A 39 -8.83 7.05 -7.33
CA ASN A 39 -9.40 8.22 -6.69
C ASN A 39 -10.90 8.32 -7.02
N TRP A 40 -11.75 7.80 -6.12
CA TRP A 40 -13.19 7.63 -6.37
C TRP A 40 -13.90 8.93 -6.80
N TRP A 41 -13.62 10.03 -6.11
CA TRP A 41 -14.26 11.33 -6.37
C TRP A 41 -13.87 11.98 -7.70
N ASN A 42 -12.76 11.57 -8.33
CA ASN A 42 -12.44 11.96 -9.71
C ASN A 42 -13.08 11.02 -10.76
N ILE A 43 -13.72 9.92 -10.36
CA ILE A 43 -14.37 8.97 -11.26
C ILE A 43 -15.88 8.81 -11.07
N VAL A 44 -16.54 9.43 -10.09
CA VAL A 44 -18.03 9.47 -10.04
C VAL A 44 -18.56 10.37 -11.16
N GLY A 45 -19.47 9.83 -11.99
CA GLY A 45 -20.00 10.50 -13.18
C GLY A 45 -21.49 10.82 -13.13
N PHE A 46 -22.30 10.00 -12.46
CA PHE A 46 -23.71 10.26 -12.18
C PHE A 46 -24.02 9.86 -10.74
N GLY A 47 -24.59 10.78 -9.97
CA GLY A 47 -24.60 10.73 -8.51
C GLY A 47 -25.91 10.23 -7.88
N PHE A 48 -25.79 9.77 -6.63
CA PHE A 48 -26.93 9.38 -5.80
C PHE A 48 -27.94 10.53 -5.68
N GLY A 49 -29.19 10.25 -6.05
CA GLY A 49 -30.27 11.26 -6.08
C GLY A 49 -30.38 12.09 -7.35
N GLU A 50 -29.46 11.96 -8.30
CA GLU A 50 -29.59 12.66 -9.58
C GLU A 50 -30.76 12.09 -10.41
N TYR A 51 -31.52 13.00 -11.04
CA TYR A 51 -32.75 12.65 -11.74
C TYR A 51 -32.48 12.31 -13.21
N ASN A 52 -32.57 11.03 -13.55
CA ASN A 52 -32.39 10.59 -14.93
C ASN A 52 -33.71 10.74 -15.72
N SER A 53 -33.74 11.73 -16.61
CA SER A 53 -34.90 12.02 -17.46
C SER A 53 -35.30 10.89 -18.44
N ALA A 54 -34.40 9.94 -18.73
CA ALA A 54 -34.72 8.78 -19.57
C ALA A 54 -35.55 7.72 -18.82
N PHE A 55 -35.25 7.52 -17.53
CA PHE A 55 -35.96 6.55 -16.67
C PHE A 55 -37.09 7.20 -15.84
N GLY A 56 -37.15 8.54 -15.78
CA GLY A 56 -38.18 9.28 -15.03
C GLY A 56 -38.01 9.18 -13.51
N ALA A 57 -36.79 8.90 -13.05
CA ALA A 57 -36.50 8.41 -11.71
C ALA A 57 -35.22 9.04 -11.14
N GLY A 58 -35.12 9.07 -9.81
CA GLY A 58 -33.85 9.34 -9.13
C GLY A 58 -33.01 8.07 -9.00
N HIS A 59 -31.70 8.21 -9.09
CA HIS A 59 -30.71 7.13 -9.10
C HIS A 59 -30.26 6.73 -7.69
N LEU A 60 -30.13 5.42 -7.43
CA LEU A 60 -29.91 4.83 -6.10
C LEU A 60 -28.45 4.41 -5.82
N ALA A 61 -27.53 4.84 -6.66
CA ALA A 61 -26.13 4.40 -6.66
C ALA A 61 -25.21 5.60 -6.98
N GLU A 62 -23.96 5.31 -7.30
CA GLU A 62 -23.03 6.19 -8.00
C GLU A 62 -22.54 5.42 -9.25
N ASP A 63 -22.70 6.01 -10.44
CA ASP A 63 -22.20 5.47 -11.71
C ASP A 63 -20.86 6.12 -12.02
N THR A 64 -19.84 5.33 -12.37
CA THR A 64 -18.51 5.88 -12.67
C THR A 64 -18.37 6.44 -14.10
N ILE A 65 -17.36 7.29 -14.31
CA ILE A 65 -17.08 7.95 -15.59
C ILE A 65 -16.51 6.92 -16.57
N VAL A 66 -17.26 6.67 -17.65
CA VAL A 66 -16.94 5.72 -18.73
C VAL A 66 -15.47 5.78 -19.19
N SER A 67 -14.93 6.98 -19.44
CA SER A 67 -13.55 7.15 -19.91
C SER A 67 -12.46 6.89 -18.87
N LEU A 68 -12.82 6.71 -17.60
CA LEU A 68 -11.92 6.43 -16.47
C LEU A 68 -12.19 5.05 -15.82
N THR A 69 -13.23 4.33 -16.26
CA THR A 69 -13.55 2.97 -15.81
C THR A 69 -13.84 2.07 -17.01
N PRO A 70 -12.82 1.77 -17.86
CA PRO A 70 -13.00 0.96 -19.06
C PRO A 70 -13.42 -0.49 -18.76
N THR A 71 -14.04 -1.14 -19.74
CA THR A 71 -14.30 -2.58 -19.72
C THR A 71 -13.02 -3.35 -19.36
N GLY A 72 -13.08 -4.17 -18.31
CA GLY A 72 -11.96 -4.97 -17.82
C GLY A 72 -11.23 -4.40 -16.61
N THR A 73 -11.57 -3.19 -16.14
CA THR A 73 -11.08 -2.63 -14.86
C THR A 73 -11.47 -3.57 -13.69
N PRO A 74 -10.50 -4.00 -12.84
CA PRO A 74 -10.78 -4.77 -11.64
C PRO A 74 -11.62 -4.01 -10.62
N VAL A 75 -12.53 -4.72 -9.97
CA VAL A 75 -13.45 -4.27 -8.93
C VAL A 75 -13.17 -5.07 -7.67
N PHE A 76 -13.19 -4.39 -6.53
CA PHE A 76 -12.81 -4.92 -5.22
C PHE A 76 -13.97 -4.83 -4.23
N ALA A 77 -13.96 -5.67 -3.21
CA ALA A 77 -14.99 -5.71 -2.18
C ALA A 77 -14.95 -4.40 -1.35
N PRO A 78 -16.03 -3.60 -1.34
CA PRO A 78 -16.10 -2.38 -0.53
C PRO A 78 -16.25 -2.66 0.97
N CYS A 79 -16.38 -3.93 1.39
CA CYS A 79 -16.53 -4.32 2.79
C CYS A 79 -16.11 -5.78 3.02
N SER A 80 -15.83 -6.13 4.27
CA SER A 80 -15.75 -7.52 4.71
C SER A 80 -17.17 -8.07 4.91
N GLY A 81 -17.51 -9.20 4.27
CA GLY A 81 -18.88 -9.72 4.27
C GLY A 81 -19.07 -11.01 3.47
N ARG A 82 -20.34 -11.40 3.27
CA ARG A 82 -20.72 -12.61 2.51
C ARG A 82 -21.35 -12.25 1.18
N VAL A 83 -20.90 -12.89 0.10
CA VAL A 83 -21.49 -12.78 -1.24
C VAL A 83 -22.85 -13.48 -1.26
N VAL A 84 -23.92 -12.72 -1.48
CA VAL A 84 -25.32 -13.20 -1.49
C VAL A 84 -25.95 -13.21 -2.88
N ILE A 85 -25.37 -12.48 -3.84
CA ILE A 85 -25.63 -12.59 -5.30
C ILE A 85 -24.32 -12.46 -6.07
N SER A 86 -24.23 -13.21 -7.17
CA SER A 86 -23.16 -13.19 -8.19
C SER A 86 -23.78 -13.75 -9.50
N ASP A 87 -23.04 -14.56 -10.28
CA ASP A 87 -23.51 -15.26 -11.50
C ASP A 87 -24.76 -16.15 -11.31
N ASN A 88 -25.21 -16.38 -10.07
CA ASN A 88 -26.42 -17.16 -9.76
C ASN A 88 -27.73 -16.51 -10.24
N GLN A 89 -27.75 -15.19 -10.50
CA GLN A 89 -28.93 -14.46 -10.96
C GLN A 89 -28.54 -13.31 -11.90
N CYS A 90 -29.24 -13.16 -13.03
CA CYS A 90 -28.96 -12.13 -14.03
C CYS A 90 -30.11 -11.10 -14.09
N PHE A 91 -29.79 -9.82 -13.99
CA PHE A 91 -30.78 -8.76 -13.74
C PHE A 91 -30.88 -7.78 -14.91
N GLY A 92 -31.98 -7.85 -15.66
CA GLY A 92 -32.23 -6.98 -16.80
C GLY A 92 -32.14 -5.50 -16.42
N GLY A 93 -31.24 -4.78 -17.10
CA GLY A 93 -30.85 -3.41 -16.78
C GLY A 93 -29.36 -3.27 -16.45
N TYR A 94 -28.68 -4.36 -16.04
CA TYR A 94 -27.26 -4.34 -15.66
C TYR A 94 -26.26 -4.72 -16.77
N GLY A 95 -26.69 -4.90 -18.01
CA GLY A 95 -25.82 -5.21 -19.16
C GLY A 95 -26.26 -4.57 -20.47
N SER A 96 -27.56 -4.59 -20.76
CA SER A 96 -28.14 -3.94 -21.94
C SER A 96 -29.58 -3.54 -21.65
N ASP A 97 -29.92 -2.27 -21.83
CA ASP A 97 -31.30 -1.83 -22.06
C ASP A 97 -31.64 -1.79 -23.56
N SER A 98 -30.62 -1.93 -24.42
CA SER A 98 -30.78 -1.91 -25.88
C SER A 98 -31.61 -3.09 -26.39
N SER A 99 -32.62 -2.78 -27.21
CA SER A 99 -33.37 -3.77 -27.99
C SER A 99 -32.52 -4.58 -28.97
N ALA A 100 -31.28 -4.16 -29.23
CA ALA A 100 -30.34 -4.86 -30.12
C ALA A 100 -29.49 -5.92 -29.41
N ASN A 101 -29.40 -5.92 -28.07
CA ASN A 101 -28.72 -6.97 -27.30
C ASN A 101 -29.51 -7.39 -26.03
N ALA A 102 -30.83 -7.52 -26.18
CA ALA A 102 -31.77 -7.76 -25.07
C ALA A 102 -31.57 -9.08 -24.27
N ASN A 103 -30.67 -9.95 -24.70
CA ASN A 103 -30.28 -11.16 -23.96
C ASN A 103 -29.10 -10.93 -23.01
N TYR A 104 -28.33 -9.85 -23.19
CA TYR A 104 -27.22 -9.50 -22.30
C TYR A 104 -27.76 -8.74 -21.08
N CYS A 105 -28.28 -9.49 -20.12
CA CYS A 105 -28.85 -8.95 -18.89
C CYS A 105 -27.80 -8.28 -17.99
N GLY A 106 -26.55 -8.78 -18.00
CA GLY A 106 -25.44 -8.27 -17.19
C GLY A 106 -25.49 -8.73 -15.74
N TYR A 107 -24.33 -8.70 -15.10
CA TYR A 107 -24.10 -9.33 -13.80
C TYR A 107 -23.84 -8.28 -12.71
N LEU A 108 -24.12 -8.67 -11.47
CA LEU A 108 -23.87 -7.86 -10.30
C LEU A 108 -23.45 -8.74 -9.13
N VAL A 109 -22.71 -8.16 -8.20
CA VAL A 109 -22.38 -8.79 -6.91
C VAL A 109 -23.13 -8.04 -5.80
N LEU A 110 -23.77 -8.80 -4.91
CA LEU A 110 -24.24 -8.29 -3.61
C LEU A 110 -23.37 -8.90 -2.51
N ILE A 111 -22.90 -8.05 -1.59
CA ILE A 111 -22.20 -8.47 -0.37
C ILE A 111 -23.00 -8.00 0.84
N GLU A 112 -23.37 -8.92 1.74
CA GLU A 112 -23.89 -8.58 3.06
C GLU A 112 -22.70 -8.31 4.00
N CYS A 113 -22.50 -7.04 4.33
CA CYS A 113 -21.44 -6.54 5.20
C CYS A 113 -21.90 -6.54 6.68
N ARG A 114 -21.01 -6.91 7.60
CA ARG A 114 -21.17 -6.66 9.05
C ARG A 114 -20.30 -5.46 9.40
N LEU A 115 -20.93 -4.36 9.84
CA LEU A 115 -20.25 -3.21 10.41
C LEU A 115 -20.24 -3.33 11.95
N GLU A 116 -19.65 -2.36 12.63
CA GLU A 116 -19.67 -2.26 14.09
C GLU A 116 -21.09 -2.33 14.70
N ASN A 117 -21.16 -2.61 16.00
CA ASN A 117 -22.39 -2.55 16.79
C ASN A 117 -23.55 -3.43 16.23
N ASN A 118 -23.22 -4.45 15.43
CA ASN A 118 -24.15 -5.29 14.66
C ASN A 118 -25.05 -4.49 13.69
N VAL A 119 -24.55 -3.38 13.15
CA VAL A 119 -25.12 -2.73 11.97
C VAL A 119 -24.80 -3.58 10.74
N TYR A 120 -25.79 -3.75 9.85
CA TYR A 120 -25.62 -4.45 8.59
C TYR A 120 -25.93 -3.51 7.43
N VAL A 121 -25.14 -3.63 6.36
CA VAL A 121 -25.43 -3.05 5.05
C VAL A 121 -25.25 -4.12 3.98
N THR A 122 -25.94 -3.95 2.86
CA THR A 122 -25.71 -4.73 1.65
C THR A 122 -25.17 -3.79 0.58
N THR A 123 -23.97 -4.07 0.07
CA THR A 123 -23.37 -3.30 -1.04
C THR A 123 -23.70 -3.98 -2.36
N LEU A 124 -24.02 -3.20 -3.39
CA LEU A 124 -24.27 -3.64 -4.76
C LEU A 124 -23.18 -3.13 -5.69
N LEU A 125 -22.64 -4.04 -6.51
CA LEU A 125 -21.67 -3.75 -7.57
C LEU A 125 -22.25 -4.25 -8.89
N GLY A 126 -22.79 -3.35 -9.70
CA GLY A 126 -23.44 -3.65 -10.98
C GLY A 126 -22.52 -3.48 -12.20
N HIS A 127 -23.00 -3.94 -13.36
CA HIS A 127 -22.27 -3.91 -14.65
C HIS A 127 -20.97 -4.72 -14.64
N LEU A 128 -20.99 -5.91 -14.03
CA LEU A 128 -19.84 -6.79 -13.92
C LEU A 128 -19.80 -7.87 -15.02
N GLN A 129 -18.60 -8.40 -15.26
CA GLN A 129 -18.34 -9.55 -16.13
C GLN A 129 -18.64 -10.85 -15.37
N SER A 130 -19.34 -11.79 -16.00
CA SER A 130 -19.51 -13.16 -15.48
C SER A 130 -18.23 -13.97 -15.56
N GLY A 131 -18.11 -14.99 -14.72
CA GLY A 131 -17.08 -16.01 -14.82
C GLY A 131 -16.73 -16.67 -13.50
N SER A 132 -17.69 -16.97 -12.62
CA SER A 132 -17.38 -17.49 -11.28
C SER A 132 -16.72 -18.87 -11.26
N SER A 133 -16.83 -19.65 -12.34
CA SER A 133 -16.06 -20.90 -12.56
C SER A 133 -14.60 -20.66 -12.95
N GLU A 134 -14.22 -19.43 -13.31
CA GLU A 134 -12.85 -19.03 -13.64
C GLU A 134 -12.26 -18.06 -12.61
N TYR A 135 -12.91 -17.91 -11.44
CA TYR A 135 -12.51 -16.93 -10.41
C TYR A 135 -11.08 -17.17 -9.92
N ASP A 136 -10.28 -16.11 -9.98
CA ASP A 136 -8.87 -16.11 -9.58
C ASP A 136 -8.54 -14.71 -9.05
N GLN A 137 -8.43 -14.63 -7.73
CA GLN A 137 -8.21 -13.39 -6.98
C GLN A 137 -6.86 -12.74 -7.29
N ASN A 138 -5.84 -13.53 -7.70
CA ASN A 138 -4.49 -13.04 -7.95
C ASN A 138 -4.28 -12.64 -9.42
N ALA A 139 -4.93 -13.34 -10.36
CA ALA A 139 -4.99 -12.95 -11.76
C ALA A 139 -6.10 -11.91 -12.06
N TYR A 140 -6.86 -11.50 -11.04
CA TYR A 140 -8.07 -10.68 -11.15
C TYR A 140 -9.03 -11.21 -12.22
N ARG A 141 -9.33 -12.52 -12.26
CA ARG A 141 -10.19 -13.15 -13.29
C ARG A 141 -11.51 -13.62 -12.67
N GLY A 142 -12.57 -13.68 -13.48
CA GLY A 142 -13.87 -14.20 -13.08
C GLY A 142 -14.66 -13.27 -12.17
N LEU A 143 -15.76 -13.78 -11.61
CA LEU A 143 -16.65 -13.07 -10.68
C LEU A 143 -16.68 -13.83 -9.35
N VAL A 144 -16.64 -13.15 -8.19
CA VAL A 144 -16.57 -13.83 -6.89
C VAL A 144 -17.76 -14.79 -6.71
N PRO A 145 -17.56 -16.08 -6.38
CA PRO A 145 -18.67 -17.03 -6.34
C PRO A 145 -19.67 -16.78 -5.22
N LEU A 146 -20.88 -17.31 -5.39
CA LEU A 146 -21.96 -17.21 -4.40
C LEU A 146 -21.56 -17.87 -3.07
N ASN A 147 -22.01 -17.30 -1.96
CA ASN A 147 -21.76 -17.73 -0.57
C ASN A 147 -20.31 -17.57 -0.08
N TRP A 148 -19.37 -17.10 -0.90
CA TRP A 148 -18.02 -16.79 -0.45
C TRP A 148 -18.05 -15.71 0.63
N ASN A 149 -17.19 -15.85 1.63
CA ASN A 149 -16.85 -14.76 2.54
C ASN A 149 -15.66 -14.03 1.93
N ILE A 150 -15.78 -12.72 1.77
CA ILE A 150 -14.80 -11.86 1.10
C ILE A 150 -14.40 -10.74 2.07
N LYS A 151 -13.12 -10.40 2.12
CA LYS A 151 -12.58 -9.29 2.95
C LYS A 151 -12.62 -7.99 2.16
N ALA A 152 -12.74 -6.86 2.86
CA ALA A 152 -12.60 -5.54 2.25
C ALA A 152 -11.28 -5.43 1.47
N GLY A 153 -11.36 -4.97 0.22
CA GLY A 153 -10.19 -4.80 -0.66
C GLY A 153 -9.80 -6.03 -1.48
N GLU A 154 -10.42 -7.20 -1.27
CA GLU A 154 -10.20 -8.37 -2.13
C GLU A 154 -10.93 -8.22 -3.47
N TYR A 155 -10.36 -8.77 -4.54
CA TYR A 155 -10.96 -8.72 -5.88
C TYR A 155 -12.32 -9.43 -5.94
N VAL A 156 -13.32 -8.85 -6.61
CA VAL A 156 -14.66 -9.44 -6.76
C VAL A 156 -15.15 -9.57 -8.18
N GLY A 157 -14.58 -8.85 -9.15
CA GLY A 157 -15.02 -8.90 -10.55
C GLY A 157 -14.33 -7.86 -11.44
N ARG A 158 -14.73 -7.80 -12.71
CA ARG A 158 -14.33 -6.72 -13.63
C ARG A 158 -15.54 -5.97 -14.15
N VAL A 159 -15.38 -4.68 -14.44
CA VAL A 159 -16.38 -3.89 -15.17
C VAL A 159 -16.58 -4.45 -16.58
N ALA A 160 -17.83 -4.59 -17.00
CA ALA A 160 -18.23 -5.10 -18.31
C ALA A 160 -18.62 -3.98 -19.28
N ASP A 161 -18.84 -4.37 -20.54
CA ASP A 161 -19.54 -3.51 -21.50
C ASP A 161 -20.98 -3.24 -21.01
N TYR A 162 -21.52 -2.05 -21.29
CA TYR A 162 -22.93 -1.75 -21.07
C TYR A 162 -23.54 -1.11 -22.31
N TRP A 163 -24.56 -1.76 -22.89
CA TRP A 163 -25.10 -1.40 -24.20
C TRP A 163 -26.41 -0.63 -24.09
N HIS A 164 -26.30 0.70 -24.13
CA HIS A 164 -27.45 1.60 -24.00
C HIS A 164 -28.12 1.95 -25.35
N GLY A 165 -29.45 1.98 -25.35
CA GLY A 165 -30.26 2.68 -26.35
C GLY A 165 -30.51 1.97 -27.69
N ASN A 166 -31.23 2.63 -28.58
CA ASN A 166 -31.93 2.01 -29.73
C ASN A 166 -31.07 1.38 -30.84
N SER A 167 -29.73 1.48 -30.83
CA SER A 167 -28.88 1.10 -31.96
C SER A 167 -27.57 0.36 -31.64
N SER A 168 -27.39 -0.17 -30.42
CA SER A 168 -26.21 -0.96 -29.98
C SER A 168 -24.82 -0.30 -30.17
N SER A 169 -24.76 0.98 -30.54
CA SER A 169 -23.54 1.63 -31.02
C SER A 169 -22.79 2.46 -29.98
N ALA A 170 -23.30 2.50 -28.74
CA ALA A 170 -22.69 3.22 -27.63
C ALA A 170 -22.43 2.24 -26.48
N ASN A 171 -21.14 2.03 -26.18
CA ASN A 171 -20.73 1.37 -24.94
C ASN A 171 -20.71 2.45 -23.84
N TRP A 172 -21.42 2.19 -22.75
CA TRP A 172 -21.47 3.02 -21.55
C TRP A 172 -20.94 2.21 -20.37
N HIS A 173 -19.84 1.48 -20.55
CA HIS A 173 -19.17 0.75 -19.46
C HIS A 173 -18.87 1.68 -18.29
N HIS A 174 -19.21 1.24 -17.08
CA HIS A 174 -18.94 1.92 -15.82
C HIS A 174 -19.15 0.91 -14.68
N LEU A 175 -18.66 1.21 -13.48
CA LEU A 175 -19.13 0.54 -12.29
C LEU A 175 -20.37 1.28 -11.76
N HIS A 176 -21.43 0.55 -11.44
CA HIS A 176 -22.60 1.07 -10.72
C HIS A 176 -22.53 0.57 -9.28
N PHE A 177 -22.22 1.47 -8.34
CA PHE A 177 -22.00 1.13 -6.94
C PHE A 177 -23.13 1.68 -6.06
N GLY A 178 -23.82 0.83 -5.31
CA GLY A 178 -24.88 1.23 -4.39
C GLY A 178 -24.68 0.66 -2.98
N ILE A 179 -25.14 1.37 -1.96
CA ILE A 179 -25.15 0.89 -0.57
C ILE A 179 -26.56 0.97 -0.02
N ARG A 180 -27.03 -0.14 0.56
CA ARG A 180 -28.34 -0.27 1.20
C ARG A 180 -28.18 -0.71 2.65
N ARG A 181 -28.88 -0.07 3.57
CA ARG A 181 -28.99 -0.46 4.97
C ARG A 181 -29.76 -1.77 5.12
N GLY A 182 -29.37 -2.55 6.12
CA GLY A 182 -29.94 -3.85 6.45
C GLY A 182 -29.24 -5.04 5.78
N ARG A 183 -29.56 -6.22 6.31
CA ARG A 183 -29.21 -7.53 5.74
C ARG A 183 -30.01 -7.82 4.47
N PHE A 184 -29.48 -8.70 3.63
CA PHE A 184 -30.12 -9.16 2.40
C PHE A 184 -31.33 -10.05 2.70
N ASP A 185 -32.48 -9.75 2.10
CA ASP A 185 -33.68 -10.59 2.17
C ASP A 185 -33.91 -11.32 0.84
N SER A 186 -33.64 -12.63 0.85
CA SER A 186 -33.85 -13.52 -0.30
C SER A 186 -35.32 -13.68 -0.73
N ASN A 187 -36.29 -13.24 0.10
CA ASN A 187 -37.70 -13.16 -0.26
C ASN A 187 -38.04 -11.86 -1.03
N ASN A 188 -37.21 -10.84 -0.89
CA ASN A 188 -37.43 -9.49 -1.41
C ASN A 188 -36.19 -8.96 -2.17
N VAL A 189 -35.51 -9.83 -2.92
CA VAL A 189 -34.30 -9.53 -3.72
C VAL A 189 -34.42 -8.24 -4.53
N SER A 190 -35.60 -7.96 -5.09
CA SER A 190 -35.89 -6.76 -5.87
C SER A 190 -35.79 -5.44 -5.10
N LEU A 191 -35.62 -5.44 -3.77
CA LEU A 191 -35.34 -4.25 -2.97
C LEU A 191 -33.84 -3.93 -2.85
N PHE A 192 -32.97 -4.85 -3.28
CA PHE A 192 -31.51 -4.78 -3.18
C PHE A 192 -30.83 -4.61 -4.55
N VAL A 193 -31.58 -4.72 -5.65
CA VAL A 193 -31.09 -4.61 -7.04
C VAL A 193 -31.77 -3.48 -7.83
N LEU A 194 -32.08 -2.37 -7.15
CA LEU A 194 -32.71 -1.19 -7.75
C LEU A 194 -31.66 -0.14 -8.08
N GLY A 195 -31.42 0.13 -9.37
CA GLY A 195 -30.67 1.31 -9.78
C GLY A 195 -31.46 2.63 -9.72
N TYR A 196 -32.80 2.57 -9.69
CA TYR A 196 -33.68 3.73 -9.90
C TYR A 196 -35.03 3.66 -9.13
N LEU A 197 -35.47 4.79 -8.57
CA LEU A 197 -36.78 4.94 -7.90
C LEU A 197 -37.90 5.39 -8.85
N SER A 198 -38.78 4.45 -9.23
CA SER A 198 -39.93 4.68 -10.13
C SER A 198 -41.02 5.65 -9.62
N THR A 199 -40.93 6.11 -8.37
CA THR A 199 -41.84 7.13 -7.79
C THR A 199 -41.17 8.48 -7.55
N GLY A 200 -39.92 8.65 -8.00
CA GLY A 200 -39.08 9.79 -7.67
C GLY A 200 -38.49 9.71 -6.26
N TRP A 201 -37.79 10.76 -5.85
CA TRP A 201 -36.97 10.81 -4.63
C TRP A 201 -37.75 10.93 -3.31
N THR A 202 -39.06 10.64 -3.32
CA THR A 202 -39.97 10.95 -2.19
C THR A 202 -40.79 9.74 -1.73
N GLY A 203 -40.35 8.52 -2.04
CA GLY A 203 -40.99 7.27 -1.61
C GLY A 203 -40.19 6.53 -0.52
N ASP A 204 -40.89 5.77 0.32
CA ASP A 204 -40.30 5.05 1.47
C ASP A 204 -39.13 4.12 1.09
N GLN A 205 -39.10 3.60 -0.15
CA GLN A 205 -37.99 2.77 -0.64
C GLN A 205 -36.64 3.49 -0.70
N HIS A 206 -36.61 4.82 -0.65
CA HIS A 206 -35.37 5.60 -0.54
C HIS A 206 -34.65 5.38 0.80
N VAL A 207 -35.37 5.27 1.93
CA VAL A 207 -34.80 5.56 3.28
C VAL A 207 -33.73 4.57 3.75
N ASP A 208 -33.67 3.40 3.11
CA ASP A 208 -32.64 2.40 3.37
C ASP A 208 -31.43 2.55 2.44
N TRP A 209 -31.56 3.15 1.27
CA TRP A 209 -30.42 3.44 0.40
C TRP A 209 -29.71 4.73 0.86
N VAL A 210 -28.40 4.79 0.65
CA VAL A 210 -27.55 5.91 1.08
C VAL A 210 -26.56 6.26 -0.03
N ALA A 211 -26.12 7.51 -0.07
CA ALA A 211 -25.07 7.95 -0.99
C ALA A 211 -23.78 7.16 -0.70
N PRO A 212 -23.25 6.35 -1.63
CA PRO A 212 -22.09 5.50 -1.38
C PRO A 212 -20.86 6.27 -0.88
N THR A 213 -20.54 7.42 -1.48
CA THR A 213 -19.39 8.26 -1.07
C THR A 213 -19.57 8.83 0.34
N GLU A 214 -20.72 9.44 0.63
CA GLU A 214 -21.03 10.00 1.96
C GLU A 214 -21.00 8.90 3.02
N PHE A 215 -21.61 7.74 2.74
CA PHE A 215 -21.68 6.64 3.70
C PHE A 215 -20.33 5.98 3.98
N ILE A 216 -19.46 5.82 2.98
CA ILE A 216 -18.09 5.33 3.21
C ILE A 216 -17.33 6.33 4.10
N LEU A 217 -17.35 7.62 3.77
CA LEU A 217 -16.60 8.65 4.51
C LEU A 217 -17.11 8.87 5.94
N ASP A 218 -18.41 8.64 6.20
CA ASP A 218 -19.01 8.62 7.53
C ASP A 218 -18.65 7.36 8.36
N HIS A 219 -18.19 6.27 7.73
CA HIS A 219 -17.95 4.96 8.37
C HIS A 219 -16.52 4.41 8.13
N GLN A 220 -15.59 5.25 7.66
CA GLN A 220 -14.16 4.95 7.69
C GLN A 220 -13.61 5.21 9.10
N GLY A 221 -13.57 4.15 9.90
CA GLY A 221 -12.80 4.10 11.15
C GLY A 221 -11.28 4.11 10.90
N ASP A 222 -10.85 3.58 9.75
CA ASP A 222 -9.49 3.72 9.24
C ASP A 222 -9.28 5.14 8.69
N VAL A 223 -8.42 5.92 9.35
CA VAL A 223 -7.88 7.17 8.79
C VAL A 223 -6.65 6.87 7.95
N THR A 224 -6.53 7.52 6.79
CA THR A 224 -5.44 7.27 5.85
C THR A 224 -4.27 8.25 6.06
N TRP A 225 -3.06 7.71 6.12
CA TRP A 225 -1.85 8.51 5.97
C TRP A 225 -1.75 9.06 4.55
N HIS A 226 -1.26 10.28 4.43
CA HIS A 226 -0.80 10.85 3.17
C HIS A 226 0.66 11.29 3.32
N ALA A 227 1.39 11.28 2.21
CA ALA A 227 2.71 11.91 2.14
C ALA A 227 2.59 13.44 2.10
N ASP A 228 3.63 14.12 2.57
CA ASP A 228 3.72 15.59 2.52
C ASP A 228 3.69 16.13 1.08
N GLY A 229 3.18 17.36 0.94
CA GLY A 229 2.77 17.94 -0.34
C GLY A 229 1.36 17.51 -0.79
N THR A 230 0.71 16.54 -0.14
CA THR A 230 -0.67 16.15 -0.46
C THR A 230 -1.65 17.28 -0.18
N LEU A 231 -2.55 17.53 -1.12
CA LEU A 231 -3.66 18.48 -0.99
C LEU A 231 -4.92 17.73 -0.55
N VAL A 232 -5.52 18.14 0.56
CA VAL A 232 -6.74 17.53 1.12
C VAL A 232 -7.87 18.54 1.32
N GLN A 233 -9.11 18.05 1.29
CA GLN A 233 -10.32 18.83 1.51
C GLN A 233 -11.32 17.94 2.27
N VAL A 234 -11.87 18.44 3.38
CA VAL A 234 -12.87 17.67 4.14
C VAL A 234 -14.16 17.56 3.32
N TYR A 235 -14.73 16.35 3.24
CA TYR A 235 -15.95 16.12 2.49
C TYR A 235 -17.08 17.08 2.90
N GLY A 236 -17.81 17.60 1.91
CA GLY A 236 -18.86 18.61 2.11
C GLY A 236 -18.38 20.02 2.49
N GLN A 237 -17.08 20.24 2.72
CA GLN A 237 -16.50 21.55 3.07
C GLN A 237 -15.80 22.21 1.87
N SER A 238 -15.50 23.50 1.98
CA SER A 238 -14.86 24.30 0.93
C SER A 238 -13.38 24.62 1.17
N ASN A 239 -12.84 24.25 2.33
CA ASN A 239 -11.46 24.56 2.69
C ASN A 239 -10.52 23.48 2.16
N ILE A 240 -9.39 23.91 1.60
CA ILE A 240 -8.30 23.03 1.15
C ILE A 240 -7.13 23.22 2.11
N TYR A 241 -6.45 22.13 2.41
CA TYR A 241 -5.26 22.08 3.24
C TYR A 241 -4.13 21.40 2.46
N GLN A 242 -2.89 21.79 2.72
CA GLN A 242 -1.71 21.03 2.31
C GLN A 242 -1.15 20.34 3.55
N LEU A 243 -0.82 19.07 3.44
CA LEU A 243 -0.02 18.37 4.45
C LEU A 243 1.45 18.73 4.26
N ILE A 244 2.10 19.22 5.31
CA ILE A 244 3.53 19.57 5.36
C ILE A 244 4.05 19.12 6.71
N ASP A 245 5.09 18.30 6.72
CA ASP A 245 5.72 17.69 7.89
C ASP A 245 4.71 17.01 8.85
N GLY A 246 3.68 16.37 8.27
CA GLY A 246 2.56 15.75 9.01
C GLY A 246 1.52 16.72 9.58
N VAL A 247 1.63 18.03 9.33
CA VAL A 247 0.72 19.08 9.81
C VAL A 247 -0.13 19.63 8.65
N LEU A 248 -1.43 19.84 8.85
CA LEU A 248 -2.33 20.44 7.87
C LEU A 248 -2.32 21.97 7.93
N TYR A 249 -1.81 22.60 6.88
CA TYR A 249 -1.83 24.05 6.68
C TYR A 249 -2.98 24.45 5.74
N GLN A 250 -3.88 25.31 6.18
CA GLN A 250 -5.00 25.76 5.34
C GLN A 250 -4.52 26.69 4.21
N ILE A 251 -4.90 26.38 2.96
CA ILE A 251 -4.73 27.30 1.84
C ILE A 251 -5.82 28.37 1.93
N LEU A 252 -5.44 29.62 2.23
CA LEU A 252 -6.40 30.62 2.69
C LEU A 252 -7.32 31.19 1.59
N ASN A 253 -6.94 31.10 0.31
CA ASN A 253 -7.75 31.60 -0.82
C ASN A 253 -7.26 31.04 -2.18
N GLY A 254 -8.03 31.34 -3.25
CA GLY A 254 -7.71 30.91 -4.62
C GLY A 254 -6.45 31.55 -5.22
N ASP A 255 -6.12 32.79 -4.89
CA ASP A 255 -4.92 33.46 -5.41
C ASP A 255 -3.63 32.78 -4.89
N VAL A 256 -3.66 32.28 -3.64
CA VAL A 256 -2.61 31.40 -3.08
C VAL A 256 -2.56 30.08 -3.84
N PHE A 257 -3.71 29.42 -4.03
CA PHE A 257 -3.78 28.11 -4.70
C PHE A 257 -3.21 28.15 -6.13
N GLU A 258 -3.60 29.18 -6.91
CA GLU A 258 -3.09 29.42 -8.25
C GLU A 258 -1.61 29.86 -8.24
N GLY A 259 -1.20 30.72 -7.29
CA GLY A 259 0.19 31.18 -7.15
C GLY A 259 1.18 30.05 -6.86
N HIS A 260 0.77 29.05 -6.06
CA HIS A 260 1.56 27.84 -5.82
C HIS A 260 1.53 26.84 -7.00
N ASN A 261 0.79 27.12 -8.08
CA ASN A 261 0.56 26.21 -9.21
C ASN A 261 0.03 24.83 -8.75
N PHE A 262 -0.88 24.83 -7.78
CA PHE A 262 -1.62 23.63 -7.38
C PHE A 262 -2.69 23.30 -8.42
N ALA A 263 -3.07 22.03 -8.51
CA ALA A 263 -4.03 21.55 -9.49
C ALA A 263 -5.27 20.99 -8.80
N TRP A 264 -6.45 21.51 -9.14
CA TRP A 264 -7.73 21.15 -8.51
C TRP A 264 -8.05 19.66 -8.54
N ASN A 265 -7.65 18.96 -9.61
CA ASN A 265 -7.83 17.50 -9.71
C ASN A 265 -6.92 16.71 -8.76
N LYS A 266 -5.81 17.28 -8.26
CA LYS A 266 -4.94 16.66 -7.24
C LYS A 266 -5.45 16.81 -5.80
N VAL A 267 -6.56 17.51 -5.55
CA VAL A 267 -7.17 17.58 -4.22
C VAL A 267 -7.84 16.25 -3.86
N MET A 268 -7.54 15.75 -2.67
CA MET A 268 -8.08 14.52 -2.11
C MET A 268 -9.23 14.82 -1.13
N LEU A 269 -10.28 14.01 -1.13
CA LEU A 269 -11.39 14.19 -0.19
C LEU A 269 -11.17 13.30 1.03
N ILE A 270 -11.15 13.93 2.20
CA ILE A 270 -10.87 13.27 3.49
C ILE A 270 -12.10 13.29 4.40
N SER A 271 -12.15 12.34 5.33
CA SER A 271 -13.22 12.27 6.33
C SER A 271 -13.09 13.36 7.40
N GLN A 272 -14.16 13.62 8.15
CA GLN A 272 -14.08 14.55 9.28
C GLN A 272 -13.31 13.94 10.47
N ALA A 273 -13.23 12.62 10.60
CA ALA A 273 -12.40 11.94 11.59
C ALA A 273 -10.91 12.08 11.25
N GLU A 274 -10.57 11.88 9.97
CA GLU A 274 -9.24 12.03 9.40
C GLU A 274 -8.68 13.44 9.58
N PHE A 275 -9.48 14.46 9.22
CA PHE A 275 -9.13 15.86 9.48
C PHE A 275 -8.91 16.17 10.96
N ASN A 276 -9.53 15.41 11.88
CA ASN A 276 -9.36 15.59 13.31
C ASN A 276 -8.06 14.95 13.85
N CYS A 277 -7.57 13.87 13.24
CA CYS A 277 -6.29 13.23 13.62
C CYS A 277 -5.11 14.20 13.42
N TYR A 278 -4.98 14.76 12.22
CA TYR A 278 -3.84 15.62 11.87
C TYR A 278 -3.75 16.83 12.81
N GLU A 279 -2.52 17.20 13.19
CA GLU A 279 -2.27 18.52 13.74
C GLU A 279 -2.54 19.58 12.66
N ARG A 280 -2.92 20.79 13.08
CA ARG A 280 -3.38 21.86 12.19
C ARG A 280 -2.75 23.18 12.61
N ASP A 281 -1.99 23.78 11.72
CA ASP A 281 -1.45 25.12 11.95
C ASP A 281 -2.55 26.19 11.81
N ALA A 282 -2.43 27.24 12.62
CA ALA A 282 -3.37 28.36 12.68
C ALA A 282 -2.96 29.56 11.83
N SER A 283 -1.75 29.59 11.25
CA SER A 283 -1.31 30.63 10.33
C SER A 283 -1.71 30.32 8.88
N GLY A 284 -1.56 29.07 8.45
CA GLY A 284 -1.88 28.59 7.11
C GLY A 284 -1.00 29.18 6.00
N ILE A 285 -1.33 28.84 4.75
CA ILE A 285 -0.61 29.34 3.58
C ILE A 285 -1.28 30.66 3.13
N ASP A 286 -0.66 31.78 3.52
CA ASP A 286 -1.17 33.15 3.32
C ASP A 286 -0.66 33.87 2.06
N TRP A 287 0.36 33.32 1.40
CA TRP A 287 1.17 34.00 0.39
C TRP A 287 1.08 33.35 -0.99
N ALA A 288 1.20 34.16 -2.04
CA ALA A 288 1.18 33.69 -3.43
C ALA A 288 2.55 33.93 -4.07
N PRO A 289 3.35 32.88 -4.35
CA PRO A 289 4.68 33.00 -4.92
C PRO A 289 4.70 33.85 -6.20
N TRP A 290 5.59 34.85 -6.26
CA TRP A 290 5.99 35.40 -7.55
C TRP A 290 7.12 34.56 -8.12
N ARG A 291 6.91 34.07 -9.35
CA ARG A 291 7.81 33.15 -10.04
C ARG A 291 8.24 33.71 -11.38
N ARG A 292 9.52 33.55 -11.72
CA ARG A 292 10.06 33.79 -13.07
C ARG A 292 10.86 32.57 -13.51
N LEU A 293 10.37 31.91 -14.55
CA LEU A 293 10.96 30.73 -15.18
C LEU A 293 11.98 31.16 -16.23
N VAL A 294 13.18 30.60 -16.19
CA VAL A 294 14.33 31.01 -17.03
C VAL A 294 15.02 29.77 -17.63
N LYS A 295 15.29 29.78 -18.94
CA LYS A 295 16.03 28.71 -19.63
C LYS A 295 17.32 29.25 -20.24
N ALA A 296 18.44 28.56 -20.02
CA ALA A 296 19.73 28.86 -20.63
C ALA A 296 20.54 27.58 -20.86
N ASN A 297 21.24 27.47 -22.01
CA ASN A 297 22.07 26.30 -22.36
C ASN A 297 21.37 24.92 -22.27
N GLY A 298 20.04 24.86 -22.32
CA GLY A 298 19.26 23.64 -22.12
C GLY A 298 18.86 23.34 -20.67
N GLN A 299 19.42 24.07 -19.71
CA GLN A 299 19.09 24.02 -18.28
C GLN A 299 17.93 24.97 -17.94
N TYR A 300 17.18 24.63 -16.89
CA TYR A 300 15.96 25.32 -16.46
C TYR A 300 16.12 25.84 -15.03
N TYR A 301 15.58 27.03 -14.76
CA TYR A 301 15.75 27.74 -13.50
C TYR A 301 14.46 28.40 -13.05
N LEU A 302 14.26 28.49 -11.73
CA LEU A 302 13.17 29.22 -11.08
C LEU A 302 13.76 30.34 -10.22
N HIS A 303 13.36 31.59 -10.47
CA HIS A 303 13.47 32.66 -9.48
C HIS A 303 12.13 32.78 -8.74
N GLU A 304 12.11 32.52 -7.44
CA GLU A 304 10.92 32.66 -6.60
C GLU A 304 11.08 33.79 -5.56
N LYS A 305 10.00 34.52 -5.27
CA LYS A 305 9.88 35.52 -4.19
C LYS A 305 8.52 35.36 -3.50
N ARG A 306 8.42 35.75 -2.22
CA ARG A 306 7.13 35.81 -1.50
C ARG A 306 6.09 36.70 -2.19
N CYS A 307 6.51 37.80 -2.84
CA CYS A 307 5.63 38.57 -3.73
C CYS A 307 6.39 39.42 -4.78
N ALA A 308 5.69 39.82 -5.84
CA ALA A 308 6.26 40.55 -6.99
C ALA A 308 6.81 41.95 -6.64
N THR A 309 6.28 42.58 -5.60
CA THR A 309 6.65 43.93 -5.12
C THR A 309 7.47 43.90 -3.82
N CYS A 310 7.79 42.71 -3.31
CA CYS A 310 8.51 42.53 -2.06
C CYS A 310 10.00 42.92 -2.24
N THR A 311 10.57 43.55 -1.20
CA THR A 311 11.98 44.00 -1.22
C THR A 311 12.99 42.86 -1.03
N GLU A 312 12.52 41.70 -0.57
CA GLU A 312 13.29 40.45 -0.49
C GLU A 312 13.87 40.06 -1.84
N GLN A 313 15.08 39.50 -1.85
CA GLN A 313 15.75 39.10 -3.09
C GLN A 313 15.08 37.87 -3.72
N GLY A 314 14.59 36.94 -2.90
CA GLY A 314 14.07 35.65 -3.36
C GLY A 314 15.20 34.67 -3.70
N MET A 315 14.84 33.40 -3.86
CA MET A 315 15.77 32.29 -4.09
C MET A 315 15.87 31.98 -5.59
N PHE A 316 17.05 31.56 -6.05
CA PHE A 316 17.29 31.17 -7.45
C PHE A 316 17.67 29.69 -7.55
N TYR A 317 16.73 28.86 -7.97
CA TYR A 317 16.85 27.41 -8.08
C TYR A 317 17.20 26.95 -9.51
N GLN A 318 17.77 25.75 -9.63
CA GLN A 318 17.94 25.02 -10.89
C GLN A 318 17.10 23.72 -10.86
N PHE A 319 16.29 23.45 -11.88
CA PHE A 319 15.63 22.14 -11.97
C PHE A 319 16.64 21.06 -12.41
N SER A 320 16.49 19.83 -11.91
CA SER A 320 17.29 18.67 -12.34
C SER A 320 17.15 18.41 -13.85
N SER A 321 15.92 18.41 -14.36
CA SER A 321 15.63 18.13 -15.76
C SER A 321 14.32 18.77 -16.26
N LEU A 322 14.01 18.56 -17.54
CA LEU A 322 12.69 18.89 -18.12
C LEU A 322 11.55 18.05 -17.49
N ARG A 323 11.83 16.88 -16.92
CA ARG A 323 10.82 16.04 -16.26
C ARG A 323 10.45 16.60 -14.88
N ALA A 324 11.44 17.10 -14.12
CA ALA A 324 11.16 17.91 -12.94
C ALA A 324 10.28 19.12 -13.28
N VAL A 325 10.66 19.92 -14.29
CA VAL A 325 9.84 21.04 -14.80
C VAL A 325 8.38 20.62 -15.09
N GLN A 326 8.17 19.46 -15.72
CA GLN A 326 6.83 18.91 -15.99
C GLN A 326 6.06 18.51 -14.72
N SER A 327 6.71 17.89 -13.74
CA SER A 327 6.09 17.52 -12.44
C SER A 327 5.65 18.75 -11.63
N TRP A 328 6.31 19.89 -11.85
CA TRP A 328 5.96 21.19 -11.28
C TRP A 328 4.83 21.92 -12.03
N ASN A 329 4.14 21.23 -12.95
CA ASN A 329 3.07 21.76 -13.81
C ASN A 329 3.52 22.94 -14.70
N TYR A 330 4.76 22.92 -15.21
CA TYR A 330 5.26 23.90 -16.18
C TYR A 330 5.59 23.24 -17.53
N ALA A 331 5.39 23.99 -18.62
CA ALA A 331 5.82 23.62 -19.96
C ALA A 331 7.14 24.32 -20.33
N GLU A 332 7.93 23.74 -21.23
CA GLU A 332 9.15 24.38 -21.78
C GLU A 332 8.87 25.78 -22.37
N ALA A 333 7.65 26.02 -22.86
CA ALA A 333 7.21 27.28 -23.44
C ALA A 333 7.05 28.42 -22.42
N ASP A 334 6.98 28.12 -21.12
CA ASP A 334 6.77 29.11 -20.06
C ASP A 334 8.08 29.79 -19.63
N PHE A 335 9.23 29.30 -20.09
CA PHE A 335 10.56 29.73 -19.67
C PHE A 335 11.13 30.84 -20.57
N GLU A 336 11.56 31.94 -19.94
CA GLU A 336 12.26 33.02 -20.62
C GLU A 336 13.67 32.57 -21.05
N ALA A 337 13.95 32.59 -22.37
CA ALA A 337 15.24 32.24 -22.91
C ALA A 337 16.30 33.32 -22.62
N LEU A 338 17.22 33.05 -21.70
CA LEU A 338 18.34 33.93 -21.34
C LEU A 338 19.69 33.37 -21.82
N THR A 339 20.67 34.27 -21.96
CA THR A 339 22.06 33.86 -22.17
C THR A 339 22.70 33.36 -20.88
N ALA A 340 23.68 32.45 -21.00
CA ALA A 340 24.44 31.94 -19.85
C ALA A 340 25.08 33.05 -19.00
N ALA A 341 25.47 34.18 -19.61
CA ALA A 341 26.02 35.33 -18.89
C ALA A 341 24.95 36.03 -18.01
N GLN A 342 23.69 36.10 -18.46
CA GLN A 342 22.59 36.65 -17.67
C GLN A 342 22.23 35.73 -16.49
N VAL A 343 22.19 34.41 -16.71
CA VAL A 343 21.95 33.43 -15.63
C VAL A 343 23.09 33.43 -14.61
N LEU A 344 24.35 33.48 -15.07
CA LEU A 344 25.50 33.65 -14.17
C LEU A 344 25.42 34.95 -13.36
N THR A 345 24.97 36.05 -13.98
CA THR A 345 24.74 37.31 -13.25
C THR A 345 23.64 37.14 -12.20
N MET A 346 22.55 36.42 -12.51
CA MET A 346 21.47 36.15 -11.55
C MET A 346 21.97 35.31 -10.36
N ARG A 347 22.62 34.16 -10.59
CA ARG A 347 23.22 33.31 -9.54
C ARG A 347 24.31 34.01 -8.71
N GLN A 348 24.93 35.06 -9.22
CA GLN A 348 25.88 35.91 -8.46
C GLN A 348 25.21 37.06 -7.68
N SER A 349 23.91 37.26 -7.83
CA SER A 349 23.16 38.43 -7.31
C SER A 349 21.96 38.05 -6.43
N LEU A 350 21.67 36.75 -6.32
CA LEU A 350 20.58 36.15 -5.58
C LEU A 350 21.15 34.98 -4.76
N PRO A 351 20.60 34.66 -3.58
CA PRO A 351 20.83 33.37 -2.93
C PRO A 351 20.54 32.20 -3.87
N ASP A 352 21.41 31.19 -3.86
CA ASP A 352 21.15 29.93 -4.56
C ASP A 352 20.11 29.14 -3.77
N GLY A 353 19.07 28.67 -4.45
CA GLY A 353 18.04 27.81 -3.86
C GLY A 353 18.37 26.32 -3.95
N GLY A 354 19.47 25.95 -4.60
CA GLY A 354 19.81 24.55 -4.86
C GLY A 354 19.03 23.95 -6.02
N MET A 355 18.78 22.65 -5.92
CA MET A 355 18.17 21.85 -6.98
C MET A 355 16.68 21.61 -6.73
N LEU A 356 15.86 21.75 -7.78
CA LEU A 356 14.46 21.32 -7.78
C LEU A 356 14.34 20.00 -8.54
N TYR A 357 14.10 18.95 -7.76
CA TYR A 357 13.82 17.59 -8.20
C TYR A 357 12.37 17.45 -8.69
N LEU A 358 11.87 16.22 -8.87
CA LEU A 358 10.42 16.01 -9.02
C LEU A 358 9.66 16.66 -7.86
N ARG A 359 8.48 17.20 -8.13
CA ARG A 359 7.64 17.83 -7.10
C ARG A 359 7.11 16.82 -6.09
N GLU A 360 6.93 17.22 -4.84
CA GLU A 360 6.19 16.43 -3.84
C GLU A 360 4.83 15.94 -4.41
N GLY A 361 4.42 14.73 -4.02
CA GLY A 361 3.20 14.10 -4.55
C GLY A 361 3.28 13.75 -6.04
N THR A 362 4.49 13.57 -6.58
CA THR A 362 4.72 12.88 -7.86
C THR A 362 4.79 11.38 -7.61
N LEU A 363 3.95 10.61 -8.29
CA LEU A 363 3.84 9.16 -8.14
C LEU A 363 4.60 8.46 -9.28
N ILE A 364 5.39 7.45 -8.95
CA ILE A 364 6.18 6.65 -9.91
C ILE A 364 5.87 5.16 -9.73
N ARG A 365 5.96 4.38 -10.82
CA ARG A 365 5.88 2.92 -10.79
C ARG A 365 7.00 2.28 -11.58
N ASP A 366 7.75 1.39 -10.92
CA ASP A 366 8.77 0.54 -11.53
C ASP A 366 8.29 -0.93 -11.51
N GLY A 367 7.68 -1.39 -12.60
CA GLY A 367 7.09 -2.72 -12.68
C GLY A 367 5.85 -2.87 -11.80
N ASN A 368 6.00 -3.53 -10.64
CA ASN A 368 4.94 -3.62 -9.63
C ASN A 368 5.16 -2.65 -8.45
N ASN A 369 6.34 -2.07 -8.33
CA ASN A 369 6.72 -1.26 -7.17
C ASN A 369 6.19 0.16 -7.31
N PHE A 370 5.52 0.68 -6.27
CA PHE A 370 4.97 2.03 -6.24
C PHE A 370 5.82 2.97 -5.39
N TYR A 371 5.99 4.20 -5.85
CA TYR A 371 6.78 5.21 -5.17
C TYR A 371 6.06 6.56 -5.14
N VAL A 372 6.30 7.35 -4.09
CA VAL A 372 5.89 8.75 -3.98
C VAL A 372 7.12 9.63 -3.72
N MET A 373 7.19 10.74 -4.42
CA MET A 373 8.14 11.82 -4.15
C MET A 373 7.66 12.60 -2.92
N THR A 374 8.46 12.61 -1.85
CA THR A 374 8.23 13.41 -0.64
C THR A 374 9.09 14.68 -0.67
N ALA A 375 9.18 15.38 0.46
CA ALA A 375 9.91 16.64 0.55
C ALA A 375 11.39 16.52 0.13
N HIS A 376 11.98 17.65 -0.29
CA HIS A 376 13.40 17.81 -0.63
C HIS A 376 13.97 16.86 -1.72
N GLY A 377 13.11 16.18 -2.49
CA GLY A 377 13.54 15.28 -3.56
C GLY A 377 13.74 13.82 -3.13
N VAL A 378 13.29 13.44 -1.92
CA VAL A 378 13.37 12.06 -1.43
C VAL A 378 12.28 11.19 -2.07
N LEU A 379 12.66 10.13 -2.78
CA LEU A 379 11.72 9.17 -3.36
C LEU A 379 11.49 8.00 -2.39
N ARG A 380 10.25 7.75 -1.98
CA ARG A 380 9.89 6.70 -1.01
C ARG A 380 9.07 5.59 -1.65
N HIS A 381 9.41 4.34 -1.37
CA HIS A 381 8.70 3.13 -1.84
C HIS A 381 7.51 2.81 -0.94
N PHE A 382 6.46 2.15 -1.42
CA PHE A 382 5.45 1.52 -0.56
C PHE A 382 5.78 0.04 -0.36
N GLU A 383 5.84 -0.44 0.89
CA GLU A 383 6.12 -1.87 1.21
C GLU A 383 5.18 -2.83 0.46
N ARG A 384 3.95 -2.37 0.16
CA ARG A 384 2.88 -3.14 -0.51
C ARG A 384 2.03 -2.23 -1.40
N ASP A 385 1.53 -2.76 -2.52
CA ASP A 385 0.49 -2.13 -3.37
C ASP A 385 -0.74 -1.67 -2.55
N GLU A 386 -1.08 -2.40 -1.49
CA GLU A 386 -2.17 -2.05 -0.57
C GLU A 386 -1.99 -0.66 0.03
N TYR A 387 -0.77 -0.33 0.43
CA TYR A 387 -0.47 0.92 1.12
C TYR A 387 -0.55 2.12 0.19
N PHE A 388 -0.16 1.95 -1.08
CA PHE A 388 -0.30 2.99 -2.11
C PHE A 388 -1.76 3.46 -2.24
N TRP A 389 -2.71 2.53 -2.44
CA TRP A 389 -4.12 2.93 -2.60
C TRP A 389 -4.81 3.26 -1.28
N ARG A 390 -4.39 2.66 -0.15
CA ARG A 390 -4.86 3.08 1.18
C ARG A 390 -4.47 4.51 1.50
N SER A 391 -3.30 4.98 1.07
CA SER A 391 -2.91 6.39 1.21
C SER A 391 -3.68 7.37 0.30
N GLY A 392 -4.74 6.92 -0.37
CA GLY A 392 -5.59 7.71 -1.26
C GLY A 392 -5.06 7.88 -2.68
N TYR A 393 -3.89 7.32 -3.00
CA TYR A 393 -3.27 7.46 -4.32
C TYR A 393 -3.93 6.56 -5.37
N ALA A 394 -3.80 6.99 -6.63
CA ALA A 394 -4.54 6.42 -7.75
C ALA A 394 -3.64 6.11 -8.93
N TYR A 395 -3.87 4.93 -9.51
CA TYR A 395 -3.05 4.32 -10.56
C TYR A 395 -3.08 5.12 -11.87
N ASP A 396 -4.12 5.94 -12.10
CA ASP A 396 -4.27 6.81 -13.28
C ASP A 396 -3.29 8.00 -13.30
N ARG A 397 -2.64 8.30 -12.16
CA ARG A 397 -1.76 9.46 -11.97
C ARG A 397 -0.28 9.09 -11.85
N VAL A 398 0.03 7.80 -11.97
CA VAL A 398 1.38 7.28 -11.75
C VAL A 398 2.20 7.33 -13.02
N TRP A 399 3.46 7.73 -12.89
CA TRP A 399 4.42 7.77 -13.98
C TRP A 399 5.12 6.40 -14.10
N GLU A 400 4.70 5.62 -15.10
CA GLU A 400 5.29 4.32 -15.47
C GLU A 400 6.75 4.52 -15.92
N MET A 401 7.69 4.37 -14.99
CA MET A 401 9.09 4.78 -15.10
C MET A 401 9.99 3.97 -14.17
N SER A 402 11.12 3.46 -14.66
CA SER A 402 12.07 2.77 -13.79
C SER A 402 12.97 3.71 -13.01
N LEU A 403 13.49 3.27 -11.86
CA LEU A 403 14.35 4.09 -10.98
C LEU A 403 15.56 4.66 -11.73
N ASN A 404 16.21 3.87 -12.58
CA ASN A 404 17.32 4.31 -13.44
C ASN A 404 16.94 5.42 -14.45
N GLN A 405 15.65 5.63 -14.73
CA GLN A 405 15.20 6.73 -15.59
C GLN A 405 15.04 8.05 -14.83
N VAL A 406 14.92 7.99 -13.50
CA VAL A 406 14.70 9.14 -12.61
C VAL A 406 15.89 9.41 -11.66
N GLU A 407 17.03 8.72 -11.84
CA GLU A 407 18.23 8.87 -10.98
C GLU A 407 18.75 10.32 -10.90
N ASP A 408 18.74 11.07 -12.02
CA ASP A 408 19.09 12.51 -12.06
C ASP A 408 18.00 13.41 -11.42
N ASP A 409 16.78 12.91 -11.25
CA ASP A 409 15.56 13.65 -10.90
C ASP A 409 15.11 13.48 -9.44
N ILE A 410 15.86 12.72 -8.65
CA ILE A 410 15.66 12.54 -7.20
C ILE A 410 16.93 12.98 -6.45
N PHE A 411 16.78 13.37 -5.19
CA PHE A 411 17.94 13.60 -4.30
C PHE A 411 18.48 12.25 -3.79
N GLN A 412 17.60 11.41 -3.24
CA GLN A 412 17.90 10.05 -2.80
C GLN A 412 16.63 9.17 -2.77
N ILE A 413 16.81 7.89 -2.48
CA ILE A 413 15.72 6.97 -2.12
C ILE A 413 15.63 6.94 -0.59
N GLY A 414 14.48 7.32 -0.03
CA GLY A 414 14.20 7.27 1.40
C GLY A 414 13.58 5.94 1.83
N PHE A 415 13.14 5.87 3.09
CA PHE A 415 12.54 4.66 3.65
C PHE A 415 11.28 4.21 2.94
N GLU A 416 11.01 2.91 3.03
CA GLU A 416 9.71 2.37 2.66
C GLU A 416 8.61 2.97 3.55
N ILE A 417 7.45 3.17 2.96
CA ILE A 417 6.20 3.54 3.61
C ILE A 417 5.54 2.21 3.96
N ASP A 418 5.48 1.92 5.25
CA ASP A 418 5.06 0.66 5.83
C ASP A 418 3.68 0.77 6.49
N GLY A 419 3.21 -0.33 7.09
CA GLY A 419 1.93 -0.35 7.77
C GLY A 419 1.84 0.67 8.91
N GLU A 420 2.87 0.81 9.75
CA GLU A 420 2.85 1.72 10.90
C GLU A 420 2.69 3.19 10.47
N GLN A 421 3.33 3.59 9.38
CA GLN A 421 3.13 4.92 8.80
C GLN A 421 1.75 5.06 8.16
N VAL A 422 1.32 4.09 7.34
CA VAL A 422 0.03 4.12 6.63
C VAL A 422 -1.16 4.20 7.59
N TYR A 423 -1.02 3.55 8.74
CA TYR A 423 -1.99 3.45 9.81
C TYR A 423 -1.70 4.42 10.98
N LYS A 424 -0.80 5.41 10.82
CA LYS A 424 -0.40 6.37 11.88
C LYS A 424 -1.57 7.13 12.50
N CYS A 425 -2.65 7.36 11.75
CA CYS A 425 -3.84 8.05 12.23
C CYS A 425 -4.98 7.11 12.68
N LEU A 426 -4.76 5.79 12.74
CA LEU A 426 -5.72 4.91 13.41
C LEU A 426 -5.84 5.29 14.88
N ILE A 427 -7.07 5.51 15.33
CA ILE A 427 -7.35 5.66 16.75
C ILE A 427 -7.14 4.29 17.39
N HIS A 428 -6.12 4.16 18.24
CA HIS A 428 -5.85 2.97 19.04
C HIS A 428 -6.89 2.75 20.17
N GLU A 429 -8.19 2.74 19.83
CA GLU A 429 -9.23 2.10 20.64
C GLU A 429 -9.29 0.60 20.28
N THR A 430 -8.31 -0.13 20.82
CA THR A 430 -8.50 -1.38 21.61
C THR A 430 -9.94 -1.93 21.66
N ASP A 431 -10.23 -3.21 21.41
CA ASP A 431 -9.40 -4.42 21.57
C ASP A 431 -9.82 -5.58 20.62
N ASP A 432 -9.03 -6.66 20.68
CA ASP A 432 -9.24 -8.03 20.15
C ASP A 432 -10.67 -8.42 19.68
N TYR A 433 -10.75 -8.93 18.44
CA TYR A 433 -11.96 -9.58 17.92
C TYR A 433 -12.19 -10.97 18.54
N GLU A 434 -13.03 -11.05 19.58
CA GLU A 434 -13.62 -12.33 20.00
C GLU A 434 -14.74 -12.76 19.03
N CYS A 435 -14.62 -13.96 18.44
CA CYS A 435 -15.74 -14.59 17.72
C CYS A 435 -16.86 -15.04 18.69
N GLU A 436 -18.08 -15.22 18.18
CA GLU A 436 -19.20 -15.68 19.03
C GLU A 436 -19.11 -17.20 19.25
N LEU A 437 -19.18 -17.65 20.52
CA LEU A 437 -18.96 -19.03 21.04
C LEU A 437 -19.76 -20.19 20.43
N SER A 438 -20.53 -19.96 19.36
CA SER A 438 -21.27 -20.98 18.61
C SER A 438 -21.17 -20.82 17.08
N GLU A 439 -20.33 -19.90 16.58
CA GLU A 439 -20.09 -19.73 15.15
C GLU A 439 -19.27 -20.90 14.58
N ILE A 440 -19.67 -21.35 13.40
CA ILE A 440 -18.98 -22.36 12.61
C ILE A 440 -18.74 -21.77 11.22
N LEU A 441 -17.46 -21.57 10.88
CA LEU A 441 -17.00 -21.17 9.57
C LEU A 441 -16.74 -22.44 8.74
N VAL A 442 -17.25 -22.47 7.52
CA VAL A 442 -16.96 -23.52 6.54
C VAL A 442 -16.38 -22.85 5.29
N SER A 443 -15.27 -23.37 4.77
CA SER A 443 -14.54 -22.79 3.64
C SER A 443 -13.88 -23.86 2.79
N TYR A 444 -14.03 -23.77 1.47
CA TYR A 444 -13.37 -24.65 0.50
C TYR A 444 -12.84 -23.82 -0.68
N SER A 445 -11.56 -24.02 -1.00
CA SER A 445 -10.83 -23.33 -2.07
C SER A 445 -10.65 -24.15 -3.36
N GLY A 446 -11.22 -25.37 -3.42
CA GLY A 446 -11.20 -26.19 -4.62
C GLY A 446 -12.36 -25.86 -5.58
N PRO A 447 -12.44 -26.55 -6.73
CA PRO A 447 -13.59 -26.47 -7.64
C PRO A 447 -14.92 -26.72 -6.92
N ALA A 448 -15.92 -25.86 -7.14
CA ALA A 448 -17.18 -25.90 -6.39
C ALA A 448 -18.02 -27.18 -6.60
N ASP A 449 -17.70 -27.96 -7.64
CA ASP A 449 -18.24 -29.28 -7.96
C ASP A 449 -17.53 -30.43 -7.21
N THR A 450 -16.30 -30.23 -6.72
CA THR A 450 -15.55 -31.22 -5.91
C THR A 450 -15.77 -31.08 -4.38
N GLU A 451 -16.59 -30.13 -3.93
CA GLU A 451 -16.79 -29.87 -2.49
C GLU A 451 -17.60 -31.00 -1.80
N ASN A 452 -16.94 -31.76 -0.93
CA ASN A 452 -17.50 -32.93 -0.23
C ASN A 452 -17.82 -34.12 -1.15
N ILE A 453 -17.08 -34.26 -2.26
CA ILE A 453 -16.96 -35.49 -3.07
C ILE A 453 -15.64 -36.18 -2.72
N GLY A 454 -15.60 -37.51 -2.78
CA GLY A 454 -14.39 -38.29 -2.49
C GLY A 454 -13.78 -38.05 -1.11
N ASP A 455 -12.44 -37.96 -1.08
CA ASP A 455 -11.67 -37.53 0.09
C ASP A 455 -11.70 -35.99 0.27
N CYS A 456 -12.19 -35.21 -0.72
CA CYS A 456 -12.28 -33.75 -0.61
C CYS A 456 -13.26 -33.31 0.46
N MET A 457 -12.83 -32.37 1.29
CA MET A 457 -13.60 -31.87 2.43
C MET A 457 -13.35 -30.37 2.60
N ALA A 458 -14.39 -29.62 2.95
CA ALA A 458 -14.25 -28.24 3.41
C ALA A 458 -13.43 -28.15 4.70
N GLN A 459 -12.66 -27.07 4.86
CA GLN A 459 -12.19 -26.67 6.18
C GLN A 459 -13.39 -26.22 7.02
N VAL A 460 -13.45 -26.69 8.26
CA VAL A 460 -14.45 -26.27 9.25
C VAL A 460 -13.74 -25.71 10.46
N SER A 461 -13.87 -24.41 10.70
CA SER A 461 -13.38 -23.74 11.92
C SER A 461 -14.54 -23.43 12.85
N GLN A 462 -14.34 -23.61 14.15
CA GLN A 462 -15.35 -23.37 15.18
C GLN A 462 -14.82 -22.33 16.15
N CYS A 463 -15.68 -21.43 16.61
CA CYS A 463 -15.31 -20.48 17.64
C CYS A 463 -15.25 -21.16 19.03
N ALA A 464 -14.17 -20.96 19.77
CA ALA A 464 -14.01 -21.43 21.13
C ALA A 464 -13.20 -20.43 21.98
N ASN A 465 -13.81 -19.91 23.04
CA ASN A 465 -13.25 -18.88 23.93
C ASN A 465 -12.79 -17.62 23.17
N GLY A 466 -13.63 -17.09 22.26
CA GLY A 466 -13.32 -15.93 21.43
C GLY A 466 -12.36 -16.18 20.27
N LEU A 467 -11.71 -17.36 20.21
CA LEU A 467 -10.72 -17.69 19.18
C LEU A 467 -11.26 -18.72 18.19
N TRP A 468 -10.90 -18.57 16.91
CA TRP A 468 -11.15 -19.58 15.90
C TRP A 468 -10.24 -20.79 16.07
N ILE A 469 -10.81 -21.99 16.09
CA ILE A 469 -10.08 -23.26 16.09
C ILE A 469 -10.50 -24.06 14.86
N THR A 470 -9.55 -24.38 13.99
CA THR A 470 -9.76 -25.32 12.87
C THR A 470 -10.10 -26.71 13.41
N SER A 471 -11.36 -27.11 13.26
CA SER A 471 -11.90 -28.39 13.72
C SER A 471 -11.82 -29.50 12.66
N GLN A 472 -11.72 -29.11 11.39
CA GLN A 472 -11.50 -29.95 10.22
C GLN A 472 -10.64 -29.15 9.24
N THR A 473 -9.53 -29.72 8.77
CA THR A 473 -8.71 -29.12 7.70
C THR A 473 -9.32 -29.41 6.34
N GLN A 474 -9.10 -28.52 5.36
CA GLN A 474 -9.51 -28.78 3.99
C GLN A 474 -8.72 -29.96 3.38
N VAL A 475 -9.36 -30.71 2.49
CA VAL A 475 -8.70 -31.62 1.52
C VAL A 475 -9.07 -31.16 0.11
N LEU A 476 -8.09 -31.04 -0.78
CA LEU A 476 -8.21 -30.57 -2.16
C LEU A 476 -8.02 -31.73 -3.16
N PRO A 477 -8.53 -31.60 -4.39
CA PRO A 477 -8.27 -32.53 -5.48
C PRO A 477 -6.78 -32.80 -5.69
N THR A 478 -6.43 -34.06 -5.89
CA THR A 478 -5.08 -34.55 -6.16
C THR A 478 -5.11 -35.71 -7.15
N GLU A 479 -4.08 -35.87 -7.99
CA GLU A 479 -4.01 -36.98 -8.94
C GLU A 479 -4.06 -38.34 -8.20
N GLU A 480 -4.89 -39.26 -8.69
CA GLU A 480 -5.09 -40.61 -8.13
C GLU A 480 -3.78 -41.34 -7.84
N VAL A 481 -3.73 -42.10 -6.73
CA VAL A 481 -2.54 -42.91 -6.35
C VAL A 481 -2.80 -44.41 -6.10
N GLY A 482 -4.03 -44.90 -6.29
CA GLY A 482 -4.34 -46.34 -6.23
C GLY A 482 -4.49 -46.85 -4.79
N ASP A 483 -5.01 -46.01 -3.89
CA ASP A 483 -5.19 -46.30 -2.47
C ASP A 483 -6.63 -46.68 -2.08
N ASN A 484 -7.49 -46.96 -3.08
CA ASN A 484 -8.92 -47.31 -2.98
C ASN A 484 -9.74 -46.15 -2.43
N ARG A 485 -9.51 -44.95 -3.00
CA ARG A 485 -10.24 -43.72 -2.71
C ARG A 485 -10.46 -42.91 -4.00
N ASP A 486 -11.09 -41.78 -3.81
CA ASP A 486 -11.39 -40.73 -4.77
C ASP A 486 -10.54 -39.53 -4.34
N ASN A 487 -9.29 -39.49 -4.80
CA ASN A 487 -8.27 -38.48 -4.47
C ASN A 487 -8.45 -37.20 -5.32
N ASP A 488 -8.95 -37.35 -6.54
CA ASP A 488 -9.20 -36.28 -7.51
C ASP A 488 -10.59 -35.62 -7.33
N CYS A 489 -11.52 -36.33 -6.68
CA CYS A 489 -12.83 -35.86 -6.23
C CYS A 489 -13.87 -35.68 -7.36
N ASP A 490 -13.74 -36.39 -8.51
CA ASP A 490 -14.77 -36.45 -9.55
C ASP A 490 -15.97 -37.36 -9.20
N GLY A 491 -15.78 -38.31 -8.28
CA GLY A 491 -16.81 -39.25 -7.81
C GLY A 491 -16.67 -40.70 -8.30
N GLU A 492 -15.64 -41.05 -9.06
CA GLU A 492 -15.21 -42.46 -9.26
C GLU A 492 -14.23 -42.90 -8.14
N THR A 493 -13.16 -43.68 -8.40
CA THR A 493 -12.23 -44.26 -7.39
C THR A 493 -11.13 -45.08 -8.09
N ASP A 494 -9.85 -44.77 -7.86
CA ASP A 494 -8.69 -45.41 -8.52
C ASP A 494 -8.82 -45.47 -10.08
N GLU A 495 -9.60 -44.59 -10.72
CA GLU A 495 -9.86 -44.68 -12.15
C GLU A 495 -8.62 -44.34 -13.00
N GLY A 496 -8.51 -44.98 -14.16
CA GLY A 496 -7.28 -45.00 -14.94
C GLY A 496 -6.14 -45.85 -14.33
N LEU A 497 -6.11 -46.12 -13.01
CA LEU A 497 -5.03 -46.83 -12.32
C LEU A 497 -5.14 -48.36 -12.32
N PHE A 498 -5.61 -48.93 -13.42
CA PHE A 498 -5.67 -50.38 -13.61
C PHE A 498 -4.28 -51.03 -13.76
N VAL A 499 -3.58 -51.22 -12.65
CA VAL A 499 -2.48 -52.19 -12.55
C VAL A 499 -3.03 -53.60 -12.66
N ASP A 500 -2.65 -54.30 -13.73
CA ASP A 500 -3.21 -55.58 -14.14
C ASP A 500 -2.98 -56.67 -13.07
N GLY A 501 -4.07 -57.08 -12.40
CA GLY A 501 -4.09 -57.59 -11.03
C GLY A 501 -3.72 -59.07 -10.80
N GLY A 502 -2.72 -59.58 -11.51
CA GLY A 502 -2.00 -60.81 -11.15
C GLY A 502 -2.65 -62.17 -11.47
N ASP A 503 -1.93 -62.99 -12.24
CA ASP A 503 -2.07 -64.45 -12.23
C ASP A 503 -1.51 -65.03 -10.91
N GLU A 504 -2.12 -66.11 -10.40
CA GLU A 504 -1.54 -66.89 -9.29
C GLU A 504 -0.24 -67.59 -9.72
N PRO A 505 0.70 -67.86 -8.78
CA PRO A 505 1.89 -68.67 -9.07
C PRO A 505 1.51 -70.15 -9.26
N ASP A 506 1.15 -70.50 -10.49
CA ASP A 506 0.63 -71.83 -10.85
C ASP A 506 1.65 -72.96 -10.58
N VAL A 507 1.11 -74.15 -10.32
CA VAL A 507 1.87 -75.29 -9.79
C VAL A 507 2.64 -75.99 -10.89
N ILE A 508 3.93 -76.25 -10.65
CA ILE A 508 4.80 -77.00 -11.57
C ILE A 508 4.29 -78.44 -11.74
N ASP A 509 3.70 -78.75 -12.90
CA ASP A 509 3.55 -80.11 -13.43
C ASP A 509 4.32 -80.22 -14.77
N PRO A 510 5.35 -81.08 -14.91
CA PRO A 510 6.34 -80.94 -15.98
C PRO A 510 6.16 -81.94 -17.15
N GLU A 511 5.25 -81.69 -18.09
CA GLU A 511 5.27 -82.34 -19.42
C GLU A 511 4.39 -81.63 -20.48
N ASP A 512 5.00 -80.90 -21.43
CA ASP A 512 5.02 -81.27 -22.88
C ASP A 512 5.99 -80.36 -23.67
N THR A 513 6.29 -80.73 -24.92
CA THR A 513 7.20 -80.04 -25.84
C THR A 513 6.56 -79.80 -27.20
N SER A 514 6.65 -78.59 -27.76
CA SER A 514 6.96 -78.43 -29.20
C SER A 514 7.19 -76.99 -29.67
N THR A 515 8.00 -76.89 -30.73
CA THR A 515 8.50 -75.68 -31.40
C THR A 515 7.57 -75.12 -32.48
N SER A 516 7.52 -73.80 -32.64
CA SER A 516 7.42 -73.08 -33.96
C SER A 516 7.80 -71.61 -33.72
N ILE A 517 8.89 -71.06 -34.28
CA ILE A 517 9.14 -70.64 -35.68
C ILE A 517 8.30 -69.40 -36.09
N GLU A 518 8.91 -68.22 -35.92
CA GLU A 518 9.08 -67.06 -36.83
C GLU A 518 8.02 -66.63 -37.89
N PRO A 519 8.06 -65.36 -38.40
CA PRO A 519 8.94 -64.21 -38.08
C PRO A 519 8.17 -62.88 -37.81
N ALA A 520 8.91 -61.78 -37.68
CA ALA A 520 8.39 -60.40 -37.59
C ALA A 520 8.10 -59.76 -38.98
N ASP A 521 7.32 -58.66 -38.97
CA ASP A 521 7.25 -57.67 -40.06
C ASP A 521 7.47 -56.24 -39.50
N SER A 522 7.44 -55.21 -40.34
CA SER A 522 8.42 -54.11 -40.29
C SER A 522 7.87 -52.70 -40.57
N SER A 523 8.39 -51.70 -39.85
CA SER A 523 8.42 -50.26 -40.21
C SER A 523 9.57 -49.62 -39.39
N VAL A 524 10.62 -49.00 -39.96
CA VAL A 524 10.66 -47.67 -40.63
C VAL A 524 10.42 -46.54 -39.60
N THR A 525 11.37 -45.64 -39.27
CA THR A 525 12.63 -45.21 -39.95
C THR A 525 13.72 -44.71 -38.98
N ASN A 526 15.00 -44.70 -39.42
CA ASN A 526 16.12 -43.98 -38.76
C ASN A 526 16.18 -42.50 -39.16
N THR A 527 16.73 -41.64 -38.29
CA THR A 527 17.72 -40.61 -38.69
C THR A 527 18.79 -40.43 -37.59
N GLU A 528 20.05 -40.42 -38.04
CA GLU A 528 21.35 -40.22 -37.38
C GLU A 528 21.37 -39.03 -36.36
N ILE A 529 22.02 -39.07 -35.18
CA ILE A 529 23.36 -39.50 -34.70
C ILE A 529 24.50 -38.54 -35.08
N ASN A 530 25.04 -37.79 -34.09
CA ASN A 530 26.45 -37.40 -33.83
C ASN A 530 26.52 -36.24 -32.81
N GLU A 531 27.55 -36.01 -31.98
CA GLU A 531 28.79 -36.77 -31.66
C GLU A 531 29.24 -36.41 -30.21
N SER A 532 30.33 -36.98 -29.70
CA SER A 532 30.78 -36.87 -28.29
C SER A 532 32.17 -36.21 -28.11
N GLU A 533 32.65 -36.15 -26.87
CA GLU A 533 33.95 -35.60 -26.39
C GLU A 533 33.98 -34.05 -26.28
N ASN A 534 34.65 -33.43 -25.29
CA ASN A 534 35.87 -33.88 -24.61
C ASN A 534 35.95 -33.54 -23.09
N ASP A 535 36.95 -34.12 -22.43
CA ASP A 535 37.33 -33.98 -21.01
C ASP A 535 38.67 -33.23 -20.88
N ASN A 536 38.87 -32.40 -19.83
CA ASN A 536 40.18 -32.31 -19.14
C ASN A 536 40.21 -31.50 -17.80
N SER A 537 41.13 -31.94 -16.93
CA SER A 537 42.04 -31.18 -16.03
C SER A 537 41.57 -30.37 -14.79
N ASP A 538 41.85 -30.97 -13.63
CA ASP A 538 42.86 -30.54 -12.61
C ASP A 538 42.54 -29.68 -11.35
N VAL A 539 43.14 -30.19 -10.25
CA VAL A 539 43.35 -29.74 -8.84
C VAL A 539 43.96 -28.33 -8.65
N VAL A 540 44.05 -27.70 -7.46
CA VAL A 540 44.26 -28.11 -6.02
C VAL A 540 43.62 -27.04 -5.07
N ASP A 541 43.60 -27.02 -3.72
CA ASP A 541 44.25 -27.77 -2.59
C ASP A 541 43.42 -27.65 -1.27
N ASP A 542 43.87 -28.29 -0.17
CA ASP A 542 43.33 -28.21 1.22
C ASP A 542 43.87 -27.02 2.05
N ILE A 543 43.08 -26.39 2.95
CA ILE A 543 43.58 -25.69 4.17
C ILE A 543 42.62 -25.89 5.38
N VAL A 544 43.23 -26.07 6.56
CA VAL A 544 42.63 -26.39 7.87
C VAL A 544 42.17 -25.16 8.67
N TYR A 545 41.12 -25.31 9.50
CA TYR A 545 40.77 -24.39 10.60
C TYR A 545 41.36 -24.86 11.95
N ASP A 546 41.89 -23.93 12.75
CA ASP A 546 42.35 -24.14 14.14
C ASP A 546 41.61 -23.19 15.12
N SER A 547 42.04 -23.12 16.38
CA SER A 547 41.13 -22.99 17.52
C SER A 547 41.60 -22.06 18.67
N ALA A 548 40.65 -21.74 19.57
CA ALA A 548 40.75 -20.87 20.76
C ALA A 548 40.91 -19.35 20.50
N GLY A 549 40.49 -18.44 21.40
CA GLY A 549 39.69 -18.60 22.62
C GLY A 549 39.97 -17.51 23.69
N ILE A 550 39.08 -17.35 24.68
CA ILE A 550 39.19 -16.42 25.85
C ILE A 550 39.01 -14.93 25.47
N GLY A 551 38.32 -14.04 26.20
CA GLY A 551 37.53 -14.16 27.44
C GLY A 551 37.88 -13.09 28.49
N SER A 552 36.93 -12.29 28.96
CA SER A 552 37.11 -11.30 30.05
C SER A 552 35.81 -11.02 30.83
N SER A 553 35.95 -10.47 32.04
CA SER A 553 34.86 -10.21 32.99
C SER A 553 35.23 -9.08 33.96
N ASP A 554 34.22 -8.33 34.43
CA ASP A 554 34.12 -7.55 35.67
C ASP A 554 35.31 -6.71 36.19
N ALA A 555 35.09 -5.40 36.34
CA ALA A 555 35.51 -4.63 37.53
C ALA A 555 34.75 -3.30 37.64
N SER A 556 34.47 -2.86 38.88
CA SER A 556 33.82 -1.58 39.20
C SER A 556 34.63 -0.73 40.18
N SER A 557 34.51 0.60 40.09
CA SER A 557 34.91 1.56 41.14
C SER A 557 34.17 2.89 40.90
N SER A 558 33.06 3.18 41.60
CA SER A 558 32.96 3.68 42.98
C SER A 558 33.19 5.20 43.10
N GLN A 559 32.10 5.95 43.28
CA GLN A 559 32.12 7.38 43.58
C GLN A 559 32.61 7.67 45.00
N THR A 560 33.38 8.75 45.16
CA THR A 560 33.45 9.57 46.38
C THR A 560 33.64 11.02 45.98
N ASP A 561 32.84 11.94 46.52
CA ASP A 561 33.37 13.08 47.29
C ASP A 561 32.25 13.86 47.99
N THR A 562 32.60 14.94 48.69
CA THR A 562 31.93 15.37 49.93
C THR A 562 31.12 16.65 49.83
N ASN A 563 29.97 16.66 50.53
CA ASN A 563 29.23 17.86 50.86
C ASN A 563 30.09 18.85 51.68
N THR A 564 30.32 20.04 51.14
CA THR A 564 30.66 21.24 51.92
C THR A 564 29.79 22.42 51.52
N THR A 565 28.87 22.82 52.39
CA THR A 565 28.12 24.05 52.25
C THR A 565 28.95 25.25 52.72
N ASN A 566 28.86 26.36 52.00
CA ASN A 566 29.15 27.69 52.53
C ASN A 566 28.04 28.65 52.10
N SER A 567 27.64 29.52 53.00
CA SER A 567 26.69 30.59 52.73
C SER A 567 27.44 31.90 52.50
N ASP A 568 27.22 32.54 51.35
CA ASP A 568 26.91 33.96 51.28
C ASP A 568 26.19 34.23 49.94
N GLY A 569 25.37 35.28 49.89
CA GLY A 569 24.38 35.45 48.84
C GLY A 569 24.87 36.25 47.63
N GLU A 570 25.13 35.56 46.53
CA GLU A 570 25.24 36.13 45.18
C GLU A 570 24.42 35.22 44.26
N MET A 571 23.47 35.76 43.48
CA MET A 571 22.84 34.98 42.41
C MET A 571 23.80 35.02 41.23
N VAL A 572 24.53 33.93 41.04
CA VAL A 572 25.12 33.60 39.75
C VAL A 572 23.95 33.21 38.85
N ASP A 573 23.91 33.74 37.64
CA ASP A 573 23.04 33.18 36.60
C ASP A 573 23.61 31.80 36.26
N ASP A 574 22.87 30.73 36.57
CA ASP A 574 23.13 29.37 36.04
C ASP A 574 22.76 29.37 34.53
N ASP A 575 23.47 30.18 33.76
CA ASP A 575 23.46 30.20 32.30
C ASP A 575 24.16 28.92 31.85
N PRO A 576 23.47 27.97 31.17
CA PRO A 576 24.08 26.71 30.81
C PRO A 576 25.07 26.95 29.66
N GLU A 577 26.36 27.10 29.96
CA GLU A 577 27.44 27.29 28.95
C GLU A 577 27.48 26.19 27.88
N MET A 578 26.76 25.08 28.09
CA MET A 578 26.62 23.92 27.21
C MET A 578 25.15 23.66 26.85
N ILE A 579 24.86 23.53 25.56
CA ILE A 579 23.67 22.81 25.09
C ILE A 579 23.93 21.31 25.21
N ILE A 580 22.93 20.56 25.64
CA ILE A 580 22.95 19.11 25.67
C ILE A 580 21.77 18.63 24.83
N CYS A 581 22.05 17.85 23.80
CA CYS A 581 21.03 17.22 22.95
C CYS A 581 21.24 15.70 22.91
N ASP A 582 20.17 14.97 23.20
CA ASP A 582 20.08 13.54 22.96
C ASP A 582 19.51 13.29 21.55
N PHE A 583 20.18 12.45 20.77
CA PHE A 583 19.80 12.00 19.45
C PHE A 583 19.59 10.48 19.47
N GLY A 584 18.43 10.00 19.07
CA GLY A 584 18.12 8.58 18.91
C GLY A 584 17.74 8.25 17.46
N CYS A 585 18.56 7.42 16.82
CA CYS A 585 18.38 6.88 15.47
C CYS A 585 18.00 5.39 15.52
N PRO A 586 17.09 4.89 14.67
CA PRO A 586 16.71 3.48 14.65
C PRO A 586 17.83 2.58 14.13
N GLU A 587 17.93 1.33 14.62
CA GLU A 587 18.86 0.36 14.02
C GLU A 587 18.52 0.14 12.53
N PRO A 588 19.50 0.09 11.60
CA PRO A 588 20.95 0.03 11.81
C PRO A 588 21.68 1.39 11.61
N TYR A 589 21.01 2.52 11.75
CA TYR A 589 21.57 3.86 11.51
C TYR A 589 22.37 4.38 12.71
N GLN A 590 23.35 5.24 12.44
CA GLN A 590 24.20 5.89 13.44
C GLN A 590 23.89 7.38 13.50
N ALA A 591 23.75 7.91 14.71
CA ALA A 591 23.64 9.34 14.92
C ALA A 591 24.99 10.03 14.64
N HIS A 592 24.97 11.06 13.81
CA HIS A 592 26.09 11.95 13.51
C HIS A 592 25.66 13.40 13.71
N VAL A 593 26.54 14.24 14.28
CA VAL A 593 26.27 15.64 14.61
C VAL A 593 27.53 16.48 14.37
N TRP A 594 27.39 17.67 13.77
CA TRP A 594 28.49 18.60 13.50
C TRP A 594 28.17 19.99 14.07
N TYR A 595 29.17 20.59 14.72
CA TYR A 595 29.11 21.93 15.31
C TYR A 595 30.53 22.50 15.40
N GLY A 596 30.70 23.83 15.26
CA GLY A 596 32.04 24.43 15.23
C GLY A 596 32.91 23.89 14.08
N GLU A 597 34.05 23.28 14.43
CA GLU A 597 34.86 22.41 13.54
C GLU A 597 34.81 20.91 13.94
N GLU A 598 33.95 20.53 14.90
CA GLU A 598 33.86 19.19 15.47
C GLU A 598 32.84 18.28 14.75
N HIS A 599 33.11 16.96 14.79
CA HIS A 599 32.19 15.91 14.35
C HIS A 599 32.06 14.85 15.44
N VAL A 600 30.85 14.65 15.95
CA VAL A 600 30.53 13.62 16.93
C VAL A 600 29.66 12.55 16.26
N GLN A 601 29.98 11.28 16.52
CA GLN A 601 29.23 10.13 16.01
C GLN A 601 29.00 9.10 17.11
N GLY A 602 27.82 8.51 17.14
CA GLY A 602 27.38 7.56 18.15
C GLY A 602 27.05 6.18 17.60
N GLY A 603 26.27 5.45 18.38
CA GLY A 603 25.53 4.30 17.88
C GLY A 603 24.13 4.74 17.47
N PHE A 604 23.14 3.96 17.89
CA PHE A 604 21.72 4.30 17.77
C PHE A 604 21.39 5.52 18.63
N ASP A 605 21.83 5.52 19.89
CA ASP A 605 21.76 6.68 20.78
C ASP A 605 23.08 7.48 20.78
N LEU A 606 22.97 8.81 20.87
CA LEU A 606 24.07 9.76 21.03
C LEU A 606 23.64 11.00 21.84
N THR A 607 24.23 11.19 23.02
CA THR A 607 24.19 12.49 23.73
C THR A 607 25.37 13.35 23.27
N VAL A 608 25.13 14.61 22.89
CA VAL A 608 26.17 15.58 22.53
C VAL A 608 26.10 16.79 23.47
N GLU A 609 27.24 17.12 24.11
CA GLU A 609 27.41 18.34 24.89
C GLU A 609 28.18 19.39 24.04
N MET A 610 27.54 20.51 23.75
CA MET A 610 27.99 21.51 22.76
C MET A 610 28.15 22.89 23.39
N PRO A 611 29.36 23.51 23.35
CA PRO A 611 29.56 24.87 23.86
C PRO A 611 28.76 25.92 23.07
N PHE A 612 28.24 26.94 23.77
CA PHE A 612 27.45 28.02 23.18
C PHE A 612 28.19 28.83 22.10
N ASP A 613 29.52 28.91 22.14
CA ASP A 613 30.33 29.63 21.15
C ASP A 613 30.65 28.80 19.90
N GLU A 614 30.78 27.47 20.01
CA GLU A 614 31.01 26.57 18.87
C GLU A 614 29.74 26.40 18.00
N ILE A 615 28.54 26.43 18.59
CA ILE A 615 27.27 26.40 17.82
C ILE A 615 26.95 27.74 17.12
N CYS A 616 27.67 28.82 17.42
CA CYS A 616 27.39 30.17 16.90
C CYS A 616 27.91 30.42 15.47
N LEU A 617 27.77 29.41 14.61
CA LEU A 617 28.26 29.41 13.24
C LEU A 617 27.58 30.50 12.39
N ARG A 618 28.40 31.33 11.72
CA ARG A 618 27.94 32.39 10.80
C ARG A 618 27.02 33.45 11.47
N SER A 619 27.14 33.64 12.79
CA SER A 619 26.31 34.52 13.62
C SER A 619 24.84 34.07 13.79
N ALA A 620 24.59 32.76 13.71
CA ALA A 620 23.35 32.12 14.14
C ALA A 620 23.69 30.89 15.01
N PRO A 621 22.82 30.47 15.95
CA PRO A 621 23.04 29.29 16.78
C PRO A 621 22.42 28.05 16.13
N TRP A 622 23.23 27.26 15.41
CA TRP A 622 22.76 26.08 14.70
C TRP A 622 23.84 25.01 14.56
N ILE A 623 23.39 23.77 14.30
CA ILE A 623 24.22 22.57 14.13
C ILE A 623 23.64 21.69 13.01
N ASP A 624 24.49 20.90 12.35
CA ASP A 624 24.07 19.86 11.42
C ASP A 624 23.92 18.51 12.15
N PHE A 625 23.02 17.64 11.70
CA PHE A 625 22.88 16.27 12.18
C PHE A 625 22.35 15.31 11.09
N ASN A 626 22.52 14.01 11.31
CA ASN A 626 21.99 12.95 10.47
C ASN A 626 21.86 11.63 11.23
N CYS A 627 20.85 10.83 10.89
CA CYS A 627 20.92 9.38 11.06
C CYS A 627 21.45 8.78 9.74
N ALA A 628 22.66 8.21 9.73
CA ALA A 628 23.27 7.63 8.52
C ALA A 628 23.63 6.15 8.69
N LEU A 629 23.63 5.38 7.61
CA LEU A 629 24.23 4.04 7.65
C LEU A 629 25.75 4.14 7.87
N PRO A 630 26.41 3.15 8.50
CA PRO A 630 27.86 3.15 8.71
C PRO A 630 28.72 3.23 7.43
N ASP A 631 28.12 2.96 6.26
CA ASP A 631 28.72 3.08 4.93
C ASP A 631 28.22 4.29 4.12
N TRP A 632 27.41 5.17 4.75
CA TRP A 632 26.89 6.44 4.23
C TRP A 632 26.11 6.37 2.90
N ARG A 633 25.67 5.17 2.49
CA ARG A 633 24.87 4.96 1.26
C ARG A 633 23.39 5.35 1.38
N LEU A 634 22.93 5.57 2.62
CA LEU A 634 21.63 6.14 2.97
C LEU A 634 21.84 6.98 4.24
N PHE A 635 21.24 8.16 4.29
CA PHE A 635 21.13 9.00 5.48
C PHE A 635 19.81 9.76 5.43
N ASP A 636 19.20 9.98 6.58
CA ASP A 636 17.87 10.58 6.68
C ASP A 636 17.73 11.24 8.07
N PRO A 637 17.66 12.59 8.15
CA PRO A 637 17.51 13.28 9.43
C PRO A 637 16.10 13.13 10.02
N ASP A 638 15.07 12.82 9.23
CA ASP A 638 13.69 12.73 9.72
C ASP A 638 13.46 11.49 10.60
N LEU A 639 14.42 10.56 10.63
CA LEU A 639 14.50 9.47 11.60
C LEU A 639 14.88 9.90 13.02
N ALA A 640 15.52 11.07 13.18
CA ALA A 640 16.17 11.43 14.42
C ALA A 640 15.14 11.84 15.47
N THR A 641 14.99 11.03 16.51
CA THR A 641 14.38 11.51 17.76
C THR A 641 15.38 12.45 18.44
N ILE A 642 15.03 13.72 18.57
CA ILE A 642 15.88 14.77 19.14
C ILE A 642 15.23 15.27 20.43
N ASN A 643 16.05 15.49 21.47
CA ASN A 643 15.62 16.15 22.70
C ASN A 643 16.77 17.00 23.26
N CYS A 644 16.59 18.32 23.32
CA CYS A 644 17.62 19.26 23.77
C CYS A 644 17.24 19.99 25.07
N ASN A 645 18.24 20.42 25.84
CA ASN A 645 18.05 21.22 27.06
C ASN A 645 17.67 22.71 26.81
N ALA A 646 17.63 23.13 25.55
CA ALA A 646 17.28 24.48 25.08
C ALA A 646 16.11 24.43 24.09
N GLU A 647 15.40 25.55 23.91
CA GLU A 647 14.34 25.66 22.89
C GLU A 647 14.96 25.70 21.48
N TYR A 648 14.41 24.91 20.55
CA TYR A 648 14.91 24.78 19.19
C TYR A 648 13.79 24.59 18.16
N TRP A 649 14.12 24.85 16.90
CA TRP A 649 13.46 24.31 15.72
C TRP A 649 14.39 23.32 15.03
N SER A 650 13.86 22.30 14.38
CA SER A 650 14.63 21.33 13.59
C SER A 650 13.93 21.03 12.27
N GLY A 651 14.72 20.79 11.23
CA GLY A 651 14.24 20.38 9.90
C GLY A 651 15.40 20.17 8.94
N LEU A 652 15.13 19.94 7.66
CA LEU A 652 16.16 19.81 6.63
C LEU A 652 16.89 21.15 6.37
N GLY A 653 18.19 21.08 6.12
CA GLY A 653 19.10 22.22 6.24
C GLY A 653 18.74 23.46 5.40
N LEU A 654 18.86 24.63 6.03
CA LEU A 654 18.61 25.96 5.47
C LEU A 654 19.91 26.70 5.09
N ILE A 655 21.06 26.22 5.55
CA ILE A 655 22.39 26.80 5.35
C ILE A 655 23.30 25.90 4.50
N ASP A 656 23.27 24.56 4.64
CA ASP A 656 23.98 23.63 3.75
C ASP A 656 23.08 22.49 3.25
N PHE A 657 22.51 22.69 2.05
CA PHE A 657 21.47 21.85 1.44
C PHE A 657 21.96 20.47 0.94
N ARG A 658 22.67 19.71 1.77
CA ARG A 658 23.21 18.36 1.44
C ARG A 658 22.34 17.21 1.94
N GLY A 659 21.08 17.50 2.29
CA GLY A 659 20.17 16.55 2.93
C GLY A 659 20.53 16.28 4.40
N GLU A 660 21.41 17.09 4.98
CA GLU A 660 21.70 17.10 6.41
C GLU A 660 20.57 17.84 7.13
N GLY A 661 20.19 17.37 8.32
CA GLY A 661 19.22 18.06 9.15
C GLY A 661 19.92 19.19 9.91
N GLU A 662 19.26 20.32 10.10
CA GLU A 662 19.75 21.41 10.94
C GLU A 662 18.88 21.57 12.19
N ILE A 663 19.50 21.80 13.35
CA ILE A 663 18.83 22.25 14.57
C ILE A 663 19.22 23.70 14.82
N TRP A 664 18.22 24.55 15.09
CA TRP A 664 18.34 26.00 15.27
C TRP A 664 17.82 26.40 16.66
N PHE A 665 18.69 26.90 17.53
CA PHE A 665 18.34 27.15 18.93
C PHE A 665 17.72 28.55 19.13
N THR A 666 16.39 28.61 19.26
CA THR A 666 15.61 29.86 19.28
C THR A 666 15.87 30.73 20.51
N ALA A 667 16.32 30.12 21.62
CA ALA A 667 16.65 30.81 22.87
C ALA A 667 18.07 31.40 22.92
N VAL A 668 18.95 31.05 21.97
CA VAL A 668 20.38 31.42 21.99
C VAL A 668 20.61 32.69 21.17
N ASN A 669 21.60 33.49 21.56
CA ASN A 669 21.89 34.78 20.93
C ASN A 669 23.39 34.97 20.64
N CYS A 670 23.80 34.72 19.40
CA CYS A 670 25.17 34.90 18.93
C CYS A 670 25.51 36.39 18.72
N LEU A 671 26.62 36.85 19.32
CA LEU A 671 27.03 38.26 19.41
C LEU A 671 28.09 38.69 18.37
#